data_AF-A0A938N7W6-F1
#
_entry.id   AF-A0A938N7W6-F1
#
_cell.length_a   1.000
_cell.length_b   1.000
_cell.length_c   1.000
_cell.angle_alpha   90.00
_cell.angle_beta   90.00
_cell.angle_gamma   90.00
#
_symmetry.space_group_name_H-M   'P 1'
#
loop_
_entity.id
_entity.type
_entity.pdbx_description
1 polymer ?
#
loop_
_entity_poly.entity_id
_entity_poly.type
_entity_poly.pdbx_seq_one_letter_code
_entity_poly.pdbx_strand_id
1 'polypeptide(L)'
;MPKLPLAVAAGSALALSTAVLVPEPVQAKVRSAHDLSRKEVLALIDQVVTRERAGSQPPQRATTASFWNWETPHVHPIDLTPDRSMLLAVNLADGVLELFDVTGTTPARLGSVPVGVDPVSVRARSNTEAWVVNHLSDTISIIDLPTRRVRATLSTGDEPCDVVFAGSPLRAFVSVSQLNEVRVFDPANLATSPTVLSIQGEDPRALATDGTRVYAAIFESGNATTMLSEAVVSSSANPYAGDPNPPPNSGTGFNPPLTSGLPTAPRGGLIVRKQADGTWRDDNNGNWTSSVTWGLHDQDLAIINASTLATTYAKGLMTTNMALDVGPSGRVTVVGTEATNLTRFEPLLKGTFIRVRMASVDPAAPTTPTIVDLNPHLNYTTGTLPQAQRDLSIGDPRAIIWNAARTTGWVAGMGSNNVLQINASGVPQARIEVGEGPTGLALDESRGALYVMNKFDGSISRVSMSGGTETARVAFHDSTPVDISAGRPFLYDTHRTSGLGQASCGSCHIDGKLDFIGWDLGDPSGSVKTFNQNCNFGLAGGCANWHPMKGPMTTQTLVGIFGAEPLHWRGDREGLPAFNGAFVGLVGDDTQLTQAEMTAFVQFVATMRFPPNPNRNIDNSLKTSLAGSGNPSNGQTLFNTLQVDGAATNCAVCHRLPTGGLGVVISANLLQEPQSMKIPQLQNLHEKTGFLKTSQTNNRGFAFTHDGGFDTLINFLNLGVFSFASGSTGQQQRRDLEAFMFSLATDTHAAVGQQVTLTSLATATPAQLAMLDTLASLAANGNIDLIAKGNINGQARGWMFLSTAEWQSDRAVESATTAQLRAMAAPGSEITFTAVPDGTGIRLGYDRDLDGFADRDELDAGSDPADPTSVPQLCTADLTQDGVVNGADLGFLLGAWGACSGCAADLNDDGSVDGADLGLMLGAWGGC
;
A
#
# COMPACT_ATOMS: atom_id res chain seq x y z
N MET A 1 17.54 -48.09 -48.93
CA MET A 1 16.83 -48.47 -50.19
C MET A 1 15.71 -49.43 -49.83
N PRO A 2 14.59 -49.46 -50.55
CA PRO A 2 13.49 -48.48 -50.66
C PRO A 2 12.20 -49.05 -50.00
N LYS A 3 11.14 -48.28 -49.73
CA LYS A 3 10.07 -48.02 -50.70
C LYS A 3 8.99 -47.12 -50.08
N LEU A 4 8.72 -46.01 -50.77
CA LEU A 4 7.37 -45.44 -50.93
C LEU A 4 6.53 -46.40 -51.80
N PRO A 5 5.19 -46.42 -51.63
CA PRO A 5 4.37 -45.60 -52.53
C PRO A 5 3.17 -44.87 -51.89
N LEU A 6 2.69 -43.93 -52.70
CA LEU A 6 1.64 -42.93 -52.54
C LEU A 6 0.18 -43.46 -52.52
N ALA A 7 -0.69 -42.54 -52.08
CA ALA A 7 -2.07 -42.21 -52.52
C ALA A 7 -3.24 -42.87 -51.77
N VAL A 8 -4.37 -42.21 -51.42
CA VAL A 8 -4.91 -40.82 -51.52
C VAL A 8 -6.18 -40.74 -50.62
N ALA A 9 -6.50 -39.54 -50.09
CA ALA A 9 -7.81 -39.03 -49.57
C ALA A 9 -8.37 -39.57 -48.23
N ALA A 10 -9.01 -38.81 -47.33
CA ALA A 10 -9.36 -37.38 -47.18
C ALA A 10 -9.84 -37.13 -45.72
N GLY A 11 -9.75 -35.90 -45.18
CA GLY A 11 -10.47 -35.52 -43.95
C GLY A 11 -9.86 -34.42 -43.07
N SER A 12 -9.93 -33.18 -43.54
CA SER A 12 -10.17 -31.91 -42.81
C SER A 12 -9.58 -31.64 -41.41
N ALA A 13 -8.60 -30.72 -41.33
CA ALA A 13 -8.51 -29.67 -40.30
C ALA A 13 -7.72 -28.47 -40.86
N LEU A 14 -8.39 -27.32 -40.99
CA LEU A 14 -7.79 -26.06 -41.43
C LEU A 14 -6.93 -25.45 -40.31
N ALA A 15 -5.65 -25.20 -40.61
CA ALA A 15 -4.83 -24.22 -39.92
C ALA A 15 -4.85 -22.92 -40.75
N LEU A 16 -5.30 -21.82 -40.17
CA LEU A 16 -5.16 -20.47 -40.73
C LEU A 16 -3.92 -19.83 -40.12
N SER A 17 -2.81 -19.91 -40.86
CA SER A 17 -1.69 -18.99 -40.78
C SER A 17 -2.08 -17.72 -41.53
N THR A 18 -2.28 -16.60 -40.83
CA THR A 18 -2.32 -15.28 -41.46
C THR A 18 -0.94 -14.65 -41.39
N ALA A 19 -0.21 -14.80 -42.50
CA ALA A 19 0.91 -13.95 -42.84
C ALA A 19 0.41 -12.49 -42.97
N VAL A 20 0.92 -11.60 -42.12
CA VAL A 20 0.74 -10.16 -42.30
C VAL A 20 1.66 -9.71 -43.42
N LEU A 21 1.06 -9.28 -44.53
CA LEU A 21 1.73 -8.60 -45.63
C LEU A 21 2.35 -7.30 -45.11
N VAL A 22 3.68 -7.23 -45.11
CA VAL A 22 4.45 -6.00 -44.92
C VAL A 22 4.23 -5.10 -46.15
N PRO A 23 3.76 -3.86 -46.01
CA PRO A 23 3.73 -2.93 -47.14
C PRO A 23 5.14 -2.45 -47.47
N GLU A 24 5.45 -2.30 -48.77
CA GLU A 24 6.71 -1.75 -49.27
C GLU A 24 7.09 -0.40 -48.62
N PRO A 25 8.40 -0.11 -48.48
CA PRO A 25 8.86 1.15 -47.91
C PRO A 25 8.63 2.30 -48.91
N VAL A 26 7.73 3.22 -48.54
CA VAL A 26 7.71 4.55 -49.16
C VAL A 26 9.03 5.23 -48.83
N GLN A 27 9.91 5.38 -49.82
CA GLN A 27 11.07 6.26 -49.73
C GLN A 27 10.60 7.72 -49.68
N ALA A 28 10.14 8.16 -48.51
CA ALA A 28 10.17 9.58 -48.18
C ALA A 28 11.65 9.96 -48.03
N LYS A 29 12.08 11.04 -48.67
CA LYS A 29 13.38 11.68 -48.39
C LYS A 29 13.39 12.09 -46.92
N VAL A 30 13.90 11.23 -46.04
CA VAL A 30 14.11 11.52 -44.63
C VAL A 30 15.26 12.52 -44.55
N ARG A 31 14.94 13.79 -44.28
CA ARG A 31 15.94 14.70 -43.68
C ARG A 31 16.34 14.08 -42.34
N SER A 32 17.62 14.11 -42.01
CA SER A 32 18.06 13.65 -40.69
C SER A 32 17.31 14.47 -39.63
N ALA A 33 16.85 13.84 -38.54
CA ALA A 33 16.07 14.54 -37.51
C ALA A 33 16.85 15.65 -36.79
N HIS A 34 18.16 15.76 -37.01
CA HIS A 34 18.96 16.90 -36.59
C HIS A 34 18.56 18.22 -37.28
N ASP A 35 17.86 18.17 -38.41
CA ASP A 35 17.44 19.35 -39.19
C ASP A 35 15.95 19.73 -39.05
N LEU A 36 15.18 19.00 -38.24
CA LEU A 36 13.76 19.27 -38.01
C LEU A 36 13.56 20.12 -36.75
N SER A 37 12.70 21.14 -36.83
CA SER A 37 12.31 21.91 -35.67
C SER A 37 11.47 21.07 -34.71
N ARG A 38 11.53 21.37 -33.40
CA ARG A 38 10.73 20.71 -32.35
C ARG A 38 9.24 20.63 -32.71
N LYS A 39 8.69 21.70 -33.29
CA LYS A 39 7.29 21.77 -33.73
C LYS A 39 6.95 20.74 -34.82
N GLU A 40 7.87 20.52 -35.77
CA GLU A 40 7.69 19.55 -36.86
C GLU A 40 7.74 18.11 -36.31
N VAL A 41 8.64 17.82 -35.38
CA VAL A 41 8.73 16.50 -34.74
C VAL A 41 7.47 16.18 -33.92
N LEU A 42 6.98 17.14 -33.13
CA LEU A 42 5.74 16.96 -32.35
C LEU A 42 4.52 16.74 -33.26
N ALA A 43 4.44 17.41 -34.41
CA ALA A 43 3.36 17.19 -35.38
C ALA A 43 3.43 15.80 -36.05
N LEU A 44 4.63 15.27 -36.29
CA LEU A 44 4.83 13.90 -36.78
C LEU A 44 4.42 12.85 -35.75
N ILE A 45 4.76 13.08 -34.47
CA ILE A 45 4.33 12.24 -33.34
C ILE A 45 2.80 12.16 -33.30
N ASP A 46 2.11 13.30 -33.37
CA ASP A 46 0.64 13.35 -33.36
C ASP A 46 0.01 12.52 -34.50
N GLN A 47 0.60 12.55 -35.70
CA GLN A 47 0.14 11.74 -36.84
C GLN A 47 0.37 10.24 -36.66
N VAL A 48 1.51 9.83 -36.07
CA VAL A 48 1.81 8.42 -35.78
C VAL A 48 0.87 7.88 -34.71
N VAL A 49 0.70 8.63 -33.62
CA VAL A 49 -0.19 8.28 -32.50
C VAL A 49 -1.64 8.14 -32.95
N THR A 50 -2.12 9.02 -33.83
CA THR A 50 -3.48 8.95 -34.38
C THR A 50 -3.72 7.64 -35.16
N ARG A 51 -2.68 7.07 -35.80
CA ARG A 51 -2.76 5.79 -36.52
C ARG A 51 -2.68 4.58 -35.58
N GLU A 52 -1.88 4.62 -34.53
CA GLU A 52 -1.73 3.53 -33.54
C GLU A 52 -2.92 3.41 -32.58
N ARG A 53 -3.70 4.48 -32.38
CA ARG A 53 -4.97 4.49 -31.62
C ARG A 53 -5.99 3.45 -32.10
N ALA A 54 -5.85 2.91 -33.31
CA ALA A 54 -6.76 1.92 -33.88
C ALA A 54 -6.41 0.45 -33.58
N GLY A 55 -5.28 0.14 -32.92
CA GLY A 55 -4.73 -1.23 -32.94
C GLY A 55 -4.21 -1.85 -31.64
N SER A 56 -4.26 -1.19 -30.47
CA SER A 56 -3.69 -1.78 -29.23
C SER A 56 -4.66 -1.75 -28.04
N GLN A 57 -5.14 -2.95 -27.69
CA GLN A 57 -5.70 -3.26 -26.37
C GLN A 57 -4.53 -3.41 -25.38
N PRO A 58 -4.61 -2.83 -24.17
CA PRO A 58 -3.63 -3.12 -23.12
C PRO A 58 -3.66 -4.61 -22.77
N PRO A 59 -2.53 -5.21 -22.34
CA PRO A 59 -2.51 -6.58 -21.87
C PRO A 59 -3.50 -6.75 -20.71
N GLN A 60 -4.33 -7.79 -20.77
CA GLN A 60 -5.26 -8.10 -19.69
C GLN A 60 -4.48 -8.49 -18.42
N ARG A 61 -4.72 -7.76 -17.34
CA ARG A 61 -4.27 -8.13 -15.99
C ARG A 61 -4.97 -9.42 -15.57
N ALA A 62 -4.25 -10.33 -14.93
CA ALA A 62 -4.83 -11.51 -14.32
C ALA A 62 -5.84 -11.09 -13.24
N THR A 63 -7.06 -11.63 -13.33
CA THR A 63 -8.14 -11.41 -12.37
C THR A 63 -7.97 -12.34 -11.17
N THR A 64 -7.34 -11.87 -10.10
CA THR A 64 -7.59 -12.42 -8.76
C THR A 64 -8.91 -11.82 -8.28
N ALA A 65 -10.03 -12.23 -8.90
CA ALA A 65 -11.30 -11.48 -8.83
C ALA A 65 -11.83 -11.27 -7.39
N SER A 66 -11.42 -12.11 -6.44
CA SER A 66 -11.93 -12.12 -5.07
C SER A 66 -11.07 -11.40 -4.01
N PHE A 67 -9.87 -10.91 -4.35
CA PHE A 67 -8.97 -10.24 -3.40
C PHE A 67 -8.34 -8.98 -4.00
N TRP A 68 -8.35 -7.89 -3.22
CA TRP A 68 -7.72 -6.62 -3.58
C TRP A 68 -6.52 -6.33 -2.70
N ASN A 69 -5.37 -6.12 -3.33
CA ASN A 69 -4.13 -5.83 -2.61
C ASN A 69 -3.78 -4.34 -2.68
N TRP A 70 -4.02 -3.62 -1.59
CA TRP A 70 -3.57 -2.23 -1.41
C TRP A 70 -2.23 -2.12 -0.67
N GLU A 71 -1.67 -3.24 -0.20
CA GLU A 71 -0.51 -3.29 0.71
C GLU A 71 -0.65 -2.35 1.92
N THR A 72 -1.87 -2.19 2.42
CA THR A 72 -2.18 -1.23 3.48
C THR A 72 -1.38 -1.54 4.77
N PRO A 73 -0.75 -0.54 5.40
CA PRO A 73 0.19 -0.81 6.51
C PRO A 73 -0.51 -0.82 7.87
N HIS A 74 -0.18 -1.80 8.72
CA HIS A 74 -0.60 -1.81 10.12
C HIS A 74 0.08 -0.69 10.91
N VAL A 75 -0.58 -0.23 11.98
CA VAL A 75 -0.01 0.75 12.91
C VAL A 75 -0.01 0.20 14.33
N HIS A 76 -1.18 -0.15 14.86
CA HIS A 76 -1.28 -0.89 16.12
C HIS A 76 -2.34 -1.98 16.03
N PRO A 77 -2.01 -3.10 15.35
CA PRO A 77 -2.98 -4.08 14.90
C PRO A 77 -3.46 -5.03 16.00
N ILE A 78 -2.96 -4.90 17.24
CA ILE A 78 -3.26 -5.83 18.32
C ILE A 78 -3.33 -5.08 19.67
N ASP A 79 -4.28 -5.44 20.53
CA ASP A 79 -4.42 -4.87 21.88
C ASP A 79 -5.08 -5.86 22.85
N LEU A 80 -4.88 -5.67 24.15
CA LEU A 80 -5.52 -6.45 25.21
C LEU A 80 -6.68 -5.68 25.83
N THR A 81 -7.74 -6.39 26.22
CA THR A 81 -8.71 -5.80 27.15
C THR A 81 -8.03 -5.44 28.47
N PRO A 82 -8.49 -4.39 29.19
CA PRO A 82 -7.89 -3.97 30.45
C PRO A 82 -7.74 -5.07 31.51
N ASP A 83 -8.66 -6.05 31.57
CA ASP A 83 -8.57 -7.23 32.45
C ASP A 83 -7.62 -8.33 31.96
N ARG A 84 -7.06 -8.17 30.76
CA ARG A 84 -6.13 -9.10 30.10
C ARG A 84 -6.68 -10.50 29.93
N SER A 85 -8.00 -10.63 29.80
CA SER A 85 -8.65 -11.90 29.47
C SER A 85 -8.73 -12.14 27.96
N MET A 86 -8.82 -11.06 27.19
CA MET A 86 -9.06 -11.10 25.76
C MET A 86 -8.02 -10.29 24.98
N LEU A 87 -7.55 -10.87 23.89
CA LEU A 87 -6.66 -10.26 22.91
C LEU A 87 -7.48 -9.97 21.64
N LEU A 88 -7.31 -8.76 21.13
CA LEU A 88 -7.99 -8.24 19.96
C LEU A 88 -6.95 -8.07 18.85
N ALA A 89 -7.20 -8.59 17.65
CA ALA A 89 -6.27 -8.47 16.51
C ALA A 89 -7.03 -8.10 15.23
N VAL A 90 -6.57 -7.08 14.50
CA VAL A 90 -7.15 -6.75 13.20
C VAL A 90 -6.67 -7.74 12.15
N ASN A 91 -7.59 -8.27 11.36
CA ASN A 91 -7.31 -9.13 10.23
C ASN A 91 -7.63 -8.35 8.95
N LEU A 92 -6.59 -7.75 8.38
CA LEU A 92 -6.69 -6.84 7.25
C LEU A 92 -7.20 -7.55 5.99
N ALA A 93 -6.67 -8.75 5.69
CA ALA A 93 -7.02 -9.52 4.49
C ALA A 93 -8.51 -9.90 4.45
N ASP A 94 -9.12 -10.03 5.63
CA ASP A 94 -10.49 -10.51 5.79
C ASP A 94 -11.49 -9.42 6.21
N GLY A 95 -11.02 -8.22 6.59
CA GLY A 95 -11.89 -7.11 6.99
C GLY A 95 -12.61 -7.35 8.33
N VAL A 96 -11.97 -8.07 9.25
CA VAL A 96 -12.55 -8.42 10.56
C VAL A 96 -11.64 -8.06 11.73
N LEU A 97 -12.23 -7.92 12.91
CA LEU A 97 -11.52 -7.99 14.19
C LEU A 97 -11.58 -9.44 14.71
N GLU A 98 -10.44 -10.09 14.91
CA GLU A 98 -10.32 -11.39 15.55
C GLU A 98 -10.22 -11.24 17.09
N LEU A 99 -10.85 -12.17 17.82
CA LEU A 99 -10.91 -12.17 19.28
C LEU A 99 -10.35 -13.49 19.81
N PHE A 100 -9.46 -13.41 20.81
CA PHE A 100 -8.84 -14.59 21.43
C PHE A 100 -8.93 -14.52 22.96
N ASP A 101 -9.24 -15.64 23.60
CA ASP A 101 -9.00 -15.86 25.02
C ASP A 101 -7.50 -16.11 25.24
N VAL A 102 -6.91 -15.38 26.17
CA VAL A 102 -5.48 -15.47 26.49
C VAL A 102 -5.22 -15.84 27.94
N THR A 103 -6.22 -16.40 28.61
CA THR A 103 -6.10 -16.87 30.00
C THR A 103 -5.28 -18.15 30.11
N GLY A 104 -5.25 -18.95 29.05
CA GLY A 104 -4.44 -20.16 28.91
C GLY A 104 -3.00 -19.92 28.43
N THR A 105 -2.30 -21.00 28.08
CA THR A 105 -0.91 -20.94 27.56
C THR A 105 -0.83 -20.68 26.06
N THR A 106 -1.91 -20.93 25.34
CA THR A 106 -2.04 -20.71 23.89
C THR A 106 -3.29 -19.86 23.68
N PRO A 107 -3.22 -18.78 22.87
CA PRO A 107 -4.41 -18.01 22.51
C PRO A 107 -5.49 -18.93 21.92
N ALA A 108 -6.70 -18.89 22.47
CA ALA A 108 -7.84 -19.68 21.98
C ALA A 108 -8.80 -18.76 21.23
N ARG A 109 -9.10 -19.06 19.96
CA ARG A 109 -10.00 -18.24 19.15
C ARG A 109 -11.41 -18.21 19.76
N LEU A 110 -11.95 -17.02 19.93
CA LEU A 110 -13.31 -16.79 20.43
C LEU A 110 -14.28 -16.54 19.27
N GLY A 111 -13.82 -15.95 18.18
CA GLY A 111 -14.59 -15.59 16.99
C GLY A 111 -14.07 -14.29 16.39
N SER A 112 -14.84 -13.70 15.47
CA SER A 112 -14.50 -12.43 14.82
C SER A 112 -15.71 -11.48 14.73
N VAL A 113 -15.45 -10.21 14.40
CA VAL A 113 -16.45 -9.19 14.14
C VAL A 113 -16.12 -8.49 12.80
N PRO A 114 -16.99 -8.53 11.79
CA PRO A 114 -16.80 -7.77 10.56
C PRO A 114 -16.76 -6.26 10.81
N VAL A 115 -15.78 -5.56 10.21
CA VAL A 115 -15.56 -4.11 10.38
C VAL A 115 -15.54 -3.42 9.01
N GLY A 116 -14.82 -2.29 8.88
CA GLY A 116 -14.58 -1.64 7.59
C GLY A 116 -13.46 -2.29 6.79
N VAL A 117 -13.24 -1.78 5.58
CA VAL A 117 -12.18 -2.25 4.68
C VAL A 117 -10.82 -1.82 5.20
N ASP A 118 -9.85 -2.75 5.14
CA ASP A 118 -8.48 -2.62 5.62
C ASP A 118 -8.36 -2.05 7.05
N PRO A 119 -8.79 -2.79 8.09
CA PRO A 119 -8.55 -2.40 9.47
C PRO A 119 -7.06 -2.46 9.81
N VAL A 120 -6.52 -1.38 10.39
CA VAL A 120 -5.06 -1.22 10.64
C VAL A 120 -4.69 -1.05 12.11
N SER A 121 -5.66 -0.69 12.94
CA SER A 121 -5.47 -0.47 14.39
C SER A 121 -6.68 -0.88 15.21
N VAL A 122 -6.45 -1.38 16.43
CA VAL A 122 -7.48 -1.62 17.43
C VAL A 122 -7.05 -1.11 18.81
N ARG A 123 -7.96 -0.50 19.56
CA ARG A 123 -7.79 -0.22 21.00
C ARG A 123 -8.98 -0.64 21.82
N ALA A 124 -8.73 -1.33 22.92
CA ALA A 124 -9.73 -1.59 23.95
C ALA A 124 -9.93 -0.33 24.80
N ARG A 125 -11.12 0.28 24.74
CA ARG A 125 -11.47 1.40 25.64
C ARG A 125 -11.87 0.87 27.02
N SER A 126 -12.47 -0.31 27.06
CA SER A 126 -12.86 -1.03 28.28
C SER A 126 -12.86 -2.55 28.02
N ASN A 127 -13.22 -3.36 29.02
CA ASN A 127 -13.43 -4.80 28.81
C ASN A 127 -14.66 -5.13 27.93
N THR A 128 -15.46 -4.13 27.58
CA THR A 128 -16.71 -4.31 26.82
C THR A 128 -16.73 -3.55 25.51
N GLU A 129 -15.77 -2.67 25.25
CA GLU A 129 -15.77 -1.83 24.06
C GLU A 129 -14.37 -1.67 23.47
N ALA A 130 -14.27 -1.85 22.15
CA ALA A 130 -13.07 -1.60 21.37
C ALA A 130 -13.37 -0.67 20.18
N TRP A 131 -12.36 0.08 19.75
CA TRP A 131 -12.42 0.95 18.57
C TRP A 131 -11.45 0.39 17.53
N VAL A 132 -11.95 0.11 16.33
CA VAL A 132 -11.16 -0.41 15.20
C VAL A 132 -11.10 0.68 14.13
N VAL A 133 -9.89 1.04 13.72
CA VAL A 133 -9.65 2.05 12.69
C VAL A 133 -9.55 1.35 11.33
N ASN A 134 -10.42 1.74 10.39
CA ASN A 134 -10.52 1.16 9.06
C ASN A 134 -9.93 2.15 8.05
N HIS A 135 -8.73 1.88 7.56
CA HIS A 135 -7.92 2.80 6.75
C HIS A 135 -8.61 3.15 5.44
N LEU A 136 -9.04 2.13 4.68
CA LEU A 136 -9.67 2.36 3.36
C LEU A 136 -11.13 2.80 3.46
N SER A 137 -11.80 2.51 4.57
CA SER A 137 -13.19 2.91 4.78
C SER A 137 -13.36 4.32 5.31
N ASP A 138 -12.28 5.01 5.67
CA ASP A 138 -12.30 6.33 6.32
C ASP A 138 -13.12 6.38 7.63
N THR A 139 -13.22 5.25 8.32
CA THR A 139 -14.13 5.07 9.46
C THR A 139 -13.46 4.46 10.68
N ILE A 140 -14.15 4.57 11.82
CA ILE A 140 -13.87 3.79 13.03
C ILE A 140 -15.10 2.94 13.35
N SER A 141 -14.92 1.63 13.46
CA SER A 141 -15.94 0.71 13.96
C SER A 141 -15.89 0.65 15.49
N ILE A 142 -17.02 0.91 16.14
CA ILE A 142 -17.18 0.81 17.60
C ILE A 142 -17.76 -0.56 17.90
N ILE A 143 -16.99 -1.39 18.61
CA ILE A 143 -17.30 -2.81 18.84
C ILE A 143 -17.88 -2.99 20.24
N ASP A 144 -19.02 -3.67 20.33
CA ASP A 144 -19.56 -4.21 21.58
C ASP A 144 -18.99 -5.63 21.78
N LEU A 145 -17.96 -5.77 22.61
CA LEU A 145 -17.20 -7.03 22.75
C LEU A 145 -18.05 -8.21 23.27
N PRO A 146 -18.94 -8.05 24.27
CA PRO A 146 -19.76 -9.14 24.79
C PRO A 146 -20.69 -9.75 23.74
N THR A 147 -21.24 -8.92 22.84
CA THR A 147 -22.17 -9.36 21.79
C THR A 147 -21.52 -9.50 20.41
N ARG A 148 -20.22 -9.17 20.30
CA ARG A 148 -19.39 -9.30 19.09
C ARG A 148 -20.05 -8.66 17.87
N ARG A 149 -20.35 -7.37 17.97
CA ARG A 149 -20.96 -6.60 16.88
C ARG A 149 -20.43 -5.18 16.81
N VAL A 150 -20.55 -4.59 15.63
CA VAL A 150 -20.40 -3.15 15.44
C VAL A 150 -21.67 -2.47 15.93
N ARG A 151 -21.57 -1.64 16.97
CA ARG A 151 -22.72 -0.87 17.51
C ARG A 151 -22.85 0.52 16.90
N ALA A 152 -21.78 1.04 16.32
CA ALA A 152 -21.73 2.32 15.64
C ALA A 152 -20.49 2.38 14.72
N THR A 153 -20.56 3.24 13.71
CA THR A 153 -19.44 3.55 12.82
C THR A 153 -19.28 5.06 12.77
N LEU A 154 -18.08 5.55 13.04
CA LEU A 154 -17.76 6.99 13.00
C LEU A 154 -17.05 7.30 11.69
N SER A 155 -17.48 8.35 10.99
CA SER A 155 -16.70 8.90 9.89
C SER A 155 -15.53 9.72 10.44
N THR A 156 -14.38 9.59 9.80
CA THR A 156 -13.18 10.36 10.10
C THR A 156 -12.88 11.30 8.93
N GLY A 157 -11.72 11.21 8.32
CA GLY A 157 -11.37 11.72 7.00
C GLY A 157 -10.55 10.67 6.27
N ASP A 158 -10.02 11.02 5.10
CA ASP A 158 -9.25 10.10 4.26
C ASP A 158 -8.07 9.47 5.02
N GLU A 159 -7.98 8.14 4.98
CA GLU A 159 -6.89 7.33 5.54
C GLU A 159 -6.62 7.51 7.05
N PRO A 160 -7.57 7.16 7.96
CA PRO A 160 -7.31 7.13 9.39
C PRO A 160 -6.40 5.94 9.75
N CYS A 161 -5.48 6.15 10.69
CA CYS A 161 -4.41 5.18 10.95
C CYS A 161 -4.39 4.60 12.36
N ASP A 162 -4.72 5.38 13.38
CA ASP A 162 -4.60 4.95 14.78
C ASP A 162 -5.54 5.71 15.71
N VAL A 163 -5.75 5.18 16.92
CA VAL A 163 -6.55 5.82 17.97
C VAL A 163 -5.92 5.65 19.35
N VAL A 164 -5.93 6.68 20.18
CA VAL A 164 -5.59 6.60 21.61
C VAL A 164 -6.56 7.40 22.48
N PHE A 165 -6.74 6.99 23.74
CA PHE A 165 -7.62 7.65 24.70
C PHE A 165 -6.83 8.41 25.76
N ALA A 166 -7.08 9.72 25.91
CA ALA A 166 -6.34 10.57 26.84
C ALA A 166 -7.17 11.74 27.38
N GLY A 167 -6.71 12.36 28.47
CA GLY A 167 -7.27 13.57 29.05
C GLY A 167 -8.37 13.35 30.10
N SER A 168 -8.79 14.44 30.74
CA SER A 168 -9.92 14.51 31.67
C SER A 168 -10.73 15.79 31.38
N PRO A 169 -11.92 15.71 30.76
CA PRO A 169 -12.63 14.48 30.36
C PRO A 169 -11.86 13.66 29.33
N LEU A 170 -12.11 12.35 29.31
CA LEU A 170 -11.49 11.41 28.37
C LEU A 170 -11.91 11.74 26.94
N ARG A 171 -10.94 11.77 26.01
CA ARG A 171 -11.16 11.99 24.58
C ARG A 171 -10.47 10.89 23.78
N ALA A 172 -10.97 10.62 22.58
CA ALA A 172 -10.32 9.74 21.63
C ALA A 172 -9.62 10.57 20.55
N PHE A 173 -8.31 10.40 20.40
CA PHE A 173 -7.48 11.07 19.40
C PHE A 173 -7.20 10.10 18.27
N VAL A 174 -7.50 10.50 17.04
CA VAL A 174 -7.41 9.67 15.85
C VAL A 174 -6.50 10.35 14.84
N SER A 175 -5.46 9.67 14.37
CA SER A 175 -4.62 10.17 13.28
C SER A 175 -5.34 9.98 11.95
N VAL A 176 -5.36 11.03 11.13
CA VAL A 176 -5.95 11.05 9.78
C VAL A 176 -4.86 11.52 8.83
N SER A 177 -4.11 10.56 8.33
CA SER A 177 -2.72 10.78 7.93
C SER A 177 -2.62 11.51 6.59
N GLN A 178 -3.44 11.14 5.60
CA GLN A 178 -3.52 11.82 4.31
C GLN A 178 -3.96 13.29 4.39
N LEU A 179 -4.68 13.67 5.45
CA LEU A 179 -5.09 15.05 5.69
C LEU A 179 -4.12 15.85 6.56
N ASN A 180 -3.06 15.22 7.07
CA ASN A 180 -2.13 15.80 8.03
C ASN A 180 -2.86 16.31 9.29
N GLU A 181 -3.77 15.50 9.83
CA GLU A 181 -4.65 15.87 10.95
C GLU A 181 -4.61 14.85 12.10
N VAL A 182 -4.91 15.34 13.31
CA VAL A 182 -5.44 14.52 14.41
C VAL A 182 -6.85 14.99 14.73
N ARG A 183 -7.81 14.07 14.72
CA ARG A 183 -9.22 14.34 15.05
C ARG A 183 -9.56 13.85 16.45
N VAL A 184 -10.25 14.67 17.21
CA VAL A 184 -10.55 14.44 18.62
C VAL A 184 -12.05 14.22 18.81
N PHE A 185 -12.42 12.99 19.12
CA PHE A 185 -13.80 12.54 19.33
C PHE A 185 -14.16 12.50 20.81
N ASP A 186 -15.45 12.67 21.11
CA ASP A 186 -16.02 12.45 22.44
C ASP A 186 -16.51 11.00 22.56
N PRO A 187 -15.80 10.12 23.30
CA PRO A 187 -16.22 8.73 23.46
C PRO A 187 -17.49 8.57 24.31
N ALA A 188 -17.93 9.61 25.03
CA ALA A 188 -19.20 9.60 25.76
C ALA A 188 -20.40 9.99 24.88
N ASN A 189 -20.16 10.63 23.73
CA ASN A 189 -21.20 11.02 22.78
C ASN A 189 -20.69 10.94 21.33
N LEU A 190 -20.89 9.76 20.73
CA LEU A 190 -20.49 9.40 19.38
C LEU A 190 -21.11 10.25 18.26
N ALA A 191 -22.17 11.02 18.55
CA ALA A 191 -22.80 11.92 17.59
C ALA A 191 -22.13 13.30 17.50
N THR A 192 -21.22 13.63 18.43
CA THR A 192 -20.50 14.92 18.43
C THR A 192 -19.48 14.96 17.30
N SER A 193 -19.51 16.02 16.47
CA SER A 193 -18.46 16.25 15.47
C SER A 193 -17.09 16.35 16.14
N PRO A 194 -16.05 15.70 15.58
CA PRO A 194 -14.71 15.76 16.17
C PRO A 194 -14.11 17.16 16.06
N THR A 195 -13.25 17.51 17.01
CA THR A 195 -12.36 18.67 16.86
C THR A 195 -11.20 18.29 15.95
N VAL A 196 -10.86 19.13 14.98
CA VAL A 196 -9.78 18.89 14.03
C VAL A 196 -8.53 19.65 14.46
N LEU A 197 -7.39 18.96 14.53
CA LEU A 197 -6.07 19.53 14.81
C LEU A 197 -5.17 19.33 13.58
N SER A 198 -4.78 20.41 12.92
CA SER A 198 -3.77 20.34 11.86
C SER A 198 -2.39 20.05 12.44
N ILE A 199 -1.68 19.10 11.85
CA ILE A 199 -0.33 18.70 12.21
C ILE A 199 0.63 19.27 11.17
N GLN A 200 1.72 19.89 11.62
CA GLN A 200 2.77 20.41 10.74
C GLN A 200 3.78 19.30 10.43
N GLY A 201 3.33 18.32 9.65
CA GLY A 201 4.11 17.15 9.28
C GLY A 201 3.32 16.35 8.27
N GLU A 202 4.04 15.51 7.52
CA GLU A 202 3.41 14.65 6.53
C GLU A 202 3.08 13.29 7.10
N ASP A 203 1.84 12.83 6.88
CA ASP A 203 1.37 11.51 7.24
C ASP A 203 1.53 11.21 8.75
N PRO A 204 0.97 12.03 9.68
CA PRO A 204 0.99 11.73 11.11
C PRO A 204 0.23 10.44 11.36
N ARG A 205 0.89 9.42 11.92
CA ARG A 205 0.40 8.04 11.82
C ARG A 205 0.23 7.33 13.15
N ALA A 206 1.31 6.82 13.73
CA ALA A 206 1.27 6.11 15.00
C ALA A 206 1.02 7.10 16.15
N LEU A 207 0.21 6.70 17.12
CA LEU A 207 -0.12 7.48 18.32
C LEU A 207 0.27 6.75 19.61
N ALA A 208 0.76 7.49 20.60
CA ALA A 208 0.95 7.01 21.97
C ALA A 208 0.50 8.06 23.00
N THR A 209 0.30 7.67 24.26
CA THR A 209 -0.15 8.61 25.30
C THR A 209 0.44 8.30 26.68
N ASP A 210 0.70 9.35 27.45
CA ASP A 210 0.98 9.27 28.90
C ASP A 210 -0.27 9.55 29.77
N GLY A 211 -1.45 9.65 29.14
CA GLY A 211 -2.73 10.02 29.75
C GLY A 211 -3.00 11.52 29.80
N THR A 212 -1.96 12.37 29.80
CA THR A 212 -2.07 13.85 29.81
C THR A 212 -1.66 14.49 28.49
N ARG A 213 -0.84 13.80 27.71
CA ARG A 213 -0.40 14.17 26.37
C ARG A 213 -0.63 13.03 25.40
N VAL A 214 -0.86 13.39 24.15
CA VAL A 214 -0.85 12.49 23.00
C VAL A 214 0.34 12.82 22.14
N TYR A 215 1.01 11.79 21.66
CA TYR A 215 2.20 11.87 20.83
C TYR A 215 1.86 11.29 19.47
N ALA A 216 2.20 11.96 18.38
CA ALA A 216 1.98 11.47 17.02
C ALA A 216 3.30 11.45 16.24
N ALA A 217 3.73 10.27 15.79
CA ALA A 217 4.87 10.13 14.90
C ALA A 217 4.50 10.64 13.50
N ILE A 218 5.35 11.47 12.92
CA ILE A 218 5.19 12.00 11.57
C ILE A 218 5.91 11.02 10.64
N PHE A 219 5.13 10.18 9.95
CA PHE A 219 5.65 9.02 9.23
C PHE A 219 6.59 9.45 8.11
N GLU A 220 6.23 10.46 7.34
CA GLU A 220 7.00 10.98 6.21
C GLU A 220 7.71 12.30 6.54
N SER A 221 8.43 12.33 7.66
CA SER A 221 9.11 13.55 8.15
C SER A 221 10.19 14.07 7.20
N GLY A 222 10.88 13.17 6.51
CA GLY A 222 12.09 13.50 5.76
C GLY A 222 13.30 13.71 6.67
N ASN A 223 14.43 14.14 6.11
CA ASN A 223 15.69 14.27 6.84
C ASN A 223 16.41 15.59 6.56
N ALA A 224 15.62 16.66 6.43
CA ALA A 224 16.05 18.00 6.06
C ALA A 224 16.81 18.09 4.72
N THR A 225 16.49 17.24 3.74
CA THR A 225 17.03 17.30 2.37
C THR A 225 16.05 17.92 1.38
N THR A 226 16.58 18.57 0.34
CA THR A 226 15.80 19.14 -0.77
C THR A 226 16.62 19.15 -2.06
N MET A 227 15.97 19.49 -3.17
CA MET A 227 16.58 19.56 -4.50
C MET A 227 16.92 20.96 -4.95
N LEU A 228 18.15 21.13 -5.46
CA LEU A 228 18.52 22.20 -6.37
C LEU A 228 18.33 21.73 -7.81
N SER A 229 17.77 22.59 -8.66
CA SER A 229 17.59 22.28 -10.07
C SER A 229 18.92 22.26 -10.83
N GLU A 230 18.95 21.56 -11.97
CA GLU A 230 20.10 21.57 -12.88
C GLU A 230 20.55 22.98 -13.22
N ALA A 231 19.62 23.90 -13.50
CA ALA A 231 19.91 25.28 -13.84
C ALA A 231 20.66 26.03 -12.72
N VAL A 232 20.33 25.75 -11.45
CA VAL A 232 21.03 26.35 -10.30
C VAL A 232 22.44 25.76 -10.17
N VAL A 233 22.58 24.44 -10.31
CA VAL A 233 23.86 23.73 -10.21
C VAL A 233 24.81 24.13 -11.34
N SER A 234 24.28 24.41 -12.53
CA SER A 234 25.01 24.87 -13.72
C SER A 234 25.25 26.39 -13.75
N SER A 235 24.90 27.13 -12.68
CA SER A 235 25.09 28.58 -12.59
C SER A 235 26.33 28.97 -11.77
N SER A 236 26.63 30.27 -11.71
CA SER A 236 27.68 30.82 -10.85
C SER A 236 27.41 30.68 -9.35
N ALA A 237 26.27 30.09 -8.97
CA ALA A 237 26.00 29.71 -7.59
C ALA A 237 26.77 28.45 -7.16
N ASN A 238 27.34 27.71 -8.11
CA ASN A 238 28.15 26.53 -7.86
C ASN A 238 29.42 26.90 -7.06
N PRO A 239 29.63 26.30 -5.86
CA PRO A 239 30.78 26.64 -5.02
C PRO A 239 32.10 26.01 -5.52
N TYR A 240 32.07 25.15 -6.54
CA TYR A 240 33.24 24.46 -7.06
C TYR A 240 33.84 25.18 -8.26
N ALA A 241 35.18 25.23 -8.33
CA ALA A 241 35.89 25.93 -9.40
C ALA A 241 35.56 25.36 -10.79
N GLY A 242 35.22 26.24 -11.73
CA GLY A 242 34.88 25.88 -13.11
C GLY A 242 33.44 25.42 -13.31
N ASP A 243 32.57 25.62 -12.31
CA ASP A 243 31.13 25.32 -12.33
C ASP A 243 30.80 23.90 -12.84
N PRO A 244 31.44 22.83 -12.30
CA PRO A 244 31.23 21.48 -12.79
C PRO A 244 29.79 21.00 -12.52
N ASN A 245 29.16 20.41 -13.54
CA ASN A 245 27.90 19.67 -13.41
C ASN A 245 28.03 18.31 -14.12
N PRO A 246 27.96 17.18 -13.40
CA PRO A 246 27.70 17.06 -11.95
C PRO A 246 28.85 17.60 -11.08
N PRO A 247 28.55 18.19 -9.90
CA PRO A 247 29.58 18.59 -8.94
C PRO A 247 30.36 17.39 -8.39
N PRO A 248 31.65 17.56 -8.03
CA PRO A 248 32.44 16.51 -7.39
C PRO A 248 31.81 16.10 -6.05
N ASN A 249 31.83 14.80 -5.73
CA ASN A 249 31.41 14.28 -4.44
C ASN A 249 32.60 13.94 -3.51
N SER A 250 33.84 14.16 -3.96
CA SER A 250 35.04 13.93 -3.15
C SER A 250 36.18 14.87 -3.54
N GLY A 251 36.40 15.89 -2.72
CA GLY A 251 37.42 16.92 -2.98
C GLY A 251 37.16 17.59 -4.32
N THR A 252 38.08 17.42 -5.29
CA THR A 252 37.94 17.96 -6.65
C THR A 252 37.53 16.90 -7.69
N GLY A 253 37.19 15.68 -7.26
CA GLY A 253 36.89 14.56 -8.16
C GLY A 253 35.68 13.74 -7.70
N PHE A 254 35.61 12.51 -8.20
CA PHE A 254 34.53 11.57 -7.90
C PHE A 254 35.03 10.40 -7.05
N ASN A 255 34.17 9.95 -6.13
CA ASN A 255 34.28 8.67 -5.44
C ASN A 255 33.00 7.85 -5.67
N PRO A 256 33.07 6.67 -6.31
CA PRO A 256 34.23 6.09 -6.98
C PRO A 256 34.80 6.98 -8.10
N PRO A 257 36.05 6.79 -8.51
CA PRO A 257 36.63 7.51 -9.64
C PRO A 257 35.83 7.26 -10.93
N LEU A 258 35.69 8.31 -11.75
CA LEU A 258 35.02 8.21 -13.05
C LEU A 258 35.84 7.31 -14.00
N THR A 259 35.18 6.31 -14.60
CA THR A 259 35.83 5.42 -15.59
C THR A 259 36.35 6.21 -16.79
N SER A 260 37.61 5.93 -17.19
CA SER A 260 38.23 6.58 -18.34
C SER A 260 37.51 6.24 -19.65
N GLY A 261 37.31 7.25 -20.50
CA GLY A 261 36.67 7.08 -21.82
C GLY A 261 35.14 7.12 -21.80
N LEU A 262 34.51 7.34 -20.65
CA LEU A 262 33.08 7.66 -20.61
C LEU A 262 32.80 8.97 -21.36
N PRO A 263 31.65 9.08 -22.07
CA PRO A 263 31.21 10.36 -22.61
C PRO A 263 30.91 11.34 -21.46
N THR A 264 30.73 12.62 -21.78
CA THR A 264 30.36 13.62 -20.77
C THR A 264 29.07 13.19 -20.06
N ALA A 265 29.12 13.15 -18.73
CA ALA A 265 27.96 12.84 -17.91
C ALA A 265 26.82 13.85 -18.18
N PRO A 266 25.55 13.42 -18.13
CA PRO A 266 24.43 14.34 -18.19
C PRO A 266 24.51 15.32 -17.01
N ARG A 267 24.18 16.58 -17.27
CA ARG A 267 23.99 17.57 -16.20
C ARG A 267 22.77 17.17 -15.36
N GLY A 268 22.79 17.46 -14.07
CA GLY A 268 21.69 17.14 -13.17
C GLY A 268 21.51 18.18 -12.08
N GLY A 269 20.41 18.04 -11.34
CA GLY A 269 20.21 18.71 -10.06
C GLY A 269 21.13 18.16 -8.97
N LEU A 270 20.99 18.70 -7.76
CA LEU A 270 21.81 18.30 -6.62
C LEU A 270 20.95 18.24 -5.35
N ILE A 271 21.07 17.14 -4.61
CA ILE A 271 20.48 17.02 -3.28
C ILE A 271 21.36 17.80 -2.29
N VAL A 272 20.74 18.67 -1.50
CA VAL A 272 21.40 19.39 -0.40
C VAL A 272 20.65 19.17 0.90
N ARG A 273 21.38 19.15 2.01
CA ARG A 273 20.84 18.98 3.37
C ARG A 273 21.07 20.23 4.20
N LYS A 274 20.06 20.63 4.98
CA LYS A 274 20.19 21.69 5.98
C LYS A 274 20.99 21.17 7.17
N GLN A 275 22.06 21.88 7.50
CA GLN A 275 22.95 21.58 8.62
C GLN A 275 22.46 22.27 9.91
N ALA A 276 22.98 21.82 11.05
CA ALA A 276 22.65 22.40 12.36
C ALA A 276 23.04 23.88 12.50
N ASP A 277 24.04 24.33 11.74
CA ASP A 277 24.45 25.75 11.68
C ASP A 277 23.55 26.61 10.75
N GLY A 278 22.51 26.00 10.17
CA GLY A 278 21.57 26.65 9.25
C GLY A 278 22.00 26.70 7.79
N THR A 279 23.21 26.24 7.45
CA THR A 279 23.69 26.21 6.07
C THR A 279 23.14 25.02 5.30
N TRP A 280 22.96 25.18 3.98
CA TRP A 280 22.62 24.08 3.07
C TRP A 280 23.88 23.56 2.40
N ARG A 281 24.16 22.26 2.53
CA ARG A 281 25.38 21.66 1.99
C ARG A 281 25.11 20.37 1.23
N ASP A 282 25.95 20.09 0.24
CA ASP A 282 25.97 18.81 -0.47
C ASP A 282 26.85 17.77 0.25
N ASP A 283 27.04 16.60 -0.36
CA ASP A 283 27.85 15.49 0.14
C ASP A 283 29.37 15.74 0.14
N ASN A 284 29.83 16.81 -0.51
CA ASN A 284 31.23 17.24 -0.51
C ASN A 284 31.41 18.55 0.27
N ASN A 285 30.42 18.89 1.11
CA ASN A 285 30.42 20.02 2.03
C ASN A 285 30.47 21.40 1.34
N GLY A 286 30.13 21.47 0.05
CA GLY A 286 29.93 22.72 -0.69
C GLY A 286 28.74 23.49 -0.12
N ASN A 287 28.88 24.80 0.05
CA ASN A 287 27.84 25.64 0.65
C ASN A 287 26.91 26.22 -0.44
N TRP A 288 25.66 25.80 -0.42
CA TRP A 288 24.60 26.20 -1.36
C TRP A 288 23.52 27.07 -0.72
N THR A 289 23.76 27.61 0.48
CA THR A 289 22.76 28.34 1.27
C THR A 289 22.10 29.49 0.50
N SER A 290 22.84 30.20 -0.34
CA SER A 290 22.31 31.28 -1.18
C SER A 290 21.34 30.82 -2.26
N SER A 291 21.32 29.52 -2.57
CA SER A 291 20.48 28.91 -3.61
C SER A 291 19.17 28.32 -3.09
N VAL A 292 19.04 28.17 -1.76
CA VAL A 292 17.83 27.63 -1.14
C VAL A 292 17.07 28.78 -0.48
N THR A 293 15.96 29.18 -1.09
CA THR A 293 15.13 30.31 -0.62
C THR A 293 13.93 29.87 0.24
N TRP A 294 13.79 28.57 0.51
CA TRP A 294 12.70 27.96 1.27
C TRP A 294 13.22 27.27 2.53
N GLY A 295 12.30 26.85 3.40
CA GLY A 295 12.64 26.15 4.64
C GLY A 295 11.87 24.83 4.81
N LEU A 296 12.51 23.87 5.45
CA LEU A 296 11.92 22.63 5.95
C LEU A 296 11.87 22.72 7.47
N HIS A 297 10.75 22.36 8.08
CA HIS A 297 10.66 22.37 9.54
C HIS A 297 11.20 21.08 10.18
N ASP A 298 11.19 19.95 9.43
CA ASP A 298 11.75 18.66 9.88
C ASP A 298 11.10 18.22 11.21
N GLN A 299 9.76 18.24 11.25
CA GLN A 299 9.03 17.92 12.48
C GLN A 299 8.77 16.42 12.44
N ASP A 300 9.30 15.69 13.42
CA ASP A 300 9.26 14.23 13.44
C ASP A 300 8.20 13.67 14.40
N LEU A 301 7.86 14.45 15.43
CA LEU A 301 6.93 14.05 16.50
C LEU A 301 6.10 15.24 16.94
N ALA A 302 4.77 15.13 16.82
CA ALA A 302 3.84 16.06 17.42
C ALA A 302 3.56 15.68 18.88
N ILE A 303 3.49 16.68 19.76
CA ILE A 303 3.23 16.56 21.20
C ILE A 303 2.02 17.42 21.51
N ILE A 304 0.89 16.76 21.78
CA ILE A 304 -0.43 17.37 21.95
C ILE A 304 -0.82 17.30 23.43
N ASN A 305 -1.18 18.43 24.03
CA ASN A 305 -1.79 18.43 25.37
C ASN A 305 -3.23 17.90 25.27
N ALA A 306 -3.56 16.82 25.97
CA ALA A 306 -4.87 16.18 25.83
C ALA A 306 -6.04 17.03 26.33
N SER A 307 -5.77 18.00 27.22
CA SER A 307 -6.80 18.89 27.78
C SER A 307 -6.97 20.16 26.95
N THR A 308 -5.88 20.87 26.64
CA THR A 308 -5.91 22.16 25.93
C THR A 308 -5.83 22.04 24.41
N LEU A 309 -5.46 20.86 23.90
CA LEU A 309 -5.19 20.59 22.49
C LEU A 309 -4.04 21.42 21.89
N ALA A 310 -3.20 22.04 22.74
CA ALA A 310 -2.03 22.74 22.27
C ALA A 310 -0.98 21.74 21.74
N THR A 311 -0.46 22.01 20.54
CA THR A 311 0.51 21.15 19.85
C THR A 311 1.90 21.81 19.83
N THR A 312 2.92 21.02 20.14
CA THR A 312 4.36 21.35 20.00
C THR A 312 5.06 20.20 19.29
N TYR A 313 6.34 20.35 18.92
CA TYR A 313 7.02 19.38 18.07
C TYR A 313 8.46 19.11 18.49
N ALA A 314 8.90 17.87 18.23
CA ALA A 314 10.30 17.47 18.24
C ALA A 314 10.83 17.28 16.82
N LYS A 315 12.16 17.36 16.68
CA LYS A 315 12.87 17.29 15.39
C LYS A 315 14.21 16.58 15.51
N GLY A 316 14.79 16.18 14.38
CA GLY A 316 16.07 15.49 14.27
C GLY A 316 16.03 14.02 14.73
N LEU A 317 14.90 13.32 14.54
CA LEU A 317 14.77 11.90 14.86
C LEU A 317 15.31 11.03 13.71
N MET A 318 14.57 10.96 12.59
CA MET A 318 14.89 10.13 11.43
C MET A 318 13.94 10.44 10.25
N THR A 319 14.31 9.94 9.06
CA THR A 319 13.56 10.12 7.81
C THR A 319 12.12 9.61 7.88
N THR A 320 11.93 8.40 8.40
CA THR A 320 10.62 7.76 8.50
C THR A 320 10.36 7.30 9.94
N ASN A 321 9.36 7.89 10.60
CA ASN A 321 9.01 7.57 11.99
C ASN A 321 7.85 6.56 12.03
N MET A 322 8.15 5.28 12.22
CA MET A 322 7.21 4.18 11.97
C MET A 322 6.31 3.85 13.17
N ALA A 323 6.86 3.82 14.38
CA ALA A 323 6.11 3.51 15.60
C ALA A 323 6.68 4.24 16.81
N LEU A 324 5.87 4.38 17.87
CA LEU A 324 6.30 5.02 19.12
C LEU A 324 5.63 4.43 20.35
N ASP A 325 6.25 4.64 21.52
CA ASP A 325 5.66 4.38 22.83
C ASP A 325 6.26 5.30 23.90
N VAL A 326 5.61 5.44 25.05
CA VAL A 326 6.10 6.20 26.21
C VAL A 326 7.07 5.34 27.02
N GLY A 327 8.35 5.63 26.84
CA GLY A 327 9.46 4.88 27.42
C GLY A 327 10.01 5.44 28.75
N PRO A 328 11.26 5.05 29.08
CA PRO A 328 11.90 5.33 30.37
C PRO A 328 11.85 6.80 30.76
N SER A 329 11.60 7.07 32.05
CA SER A 329 11.51 8.44 32.61
C SER A 329 10.46 9.35 31.96
N GLY A 330 9.47 8.77 31.25
CA GLY A 330 8.43 9.55 30.55
C GLY A 330 8.88 10.14 29.22
N ARG A 331 10.05 9.72 28.71
CA ARG A 331 10.51 10.07 27.37
C ARG A 331 9.72 9.29 26.33
N VAL A 332 9.45 9.92 25.19
CA VAL A 332 8.82 9.24 24.05
C VAL A 332 9.89 8.54 23.25
N THR A 333 9.70 7.25 22.98
CA THR A 333 10.58 6.45 22.15
C THR A 333 9.95 6.29 20.78
N VAL A 334 10.69 6.57 19.72
CA VAL A 334 10.26 6.43 18.32
C VAL A 334 11.22 5.49 17.61
N VAL A 335 10.71 4.56 16.81
CA VAL A 335 11.51 3.65 15.97
C VAL A 335 11.19 3.87 14.50
N GLY A 336 12.17 3.61 13.64
CA GLY A 336 12.04 3.84 12.19
C GLY A 336 13.38 3.81 11.46
N THR A 337 13.44 4.48 10.31
CA THR A 337 14.59 4.45 9.42
C THR A 337 15.12 5.85 9.08
N GLU A 338 16.44 6.02 9.12
CA GLU A 338 17.13 7.20 8.57
C GLU A 338 17.76 6.86 7.23
N ALA A 339 17.35 7.55 6.17
CA ALA A 339 17.94 7.48 4.84
C ALA A 339 19.27 8.25 4.76
N THR A 340 20.19 7.75 3.93
CA THR A 340 21.47 8.40 3.63
C THR A 340 21.50 9.05 2.25
N ASN A 341 20.36 9.55 1.78
CA ASN A 341 20.13 10.03 0.41
C ASN A 341 21.01 11.23 -0.03
N LEU A 342 21.66 11.92 0.92
CA LEU A 342 22.69 12.90 0.58
C LEU A 342 23.90 12.24 -0.10
N THR A 343 24.23 11.00 0.25
CA THR A 343 25.39 10.27 -0.26
C THR A 343 25.18 9.88 -1.71
N ARG A 344 26.03 10.39 -2.59
CA ARG A 344 26.17 9.91 -3.97
C ARG A 344 27.40 9.01 -4.00
N PHE A 345 27.37 7.78 -4.50
CA PHE A 345 26.55 7.19 -5.57
C PHE A 345 26.08 5.76 -5.20
N GLU A 346 25.38 5.05 -6.09
CA GLU A 346 24.91 3.67 -5.86
C GLU A 346 26.01 2.74 -5.28
N PRO A 347 27.27 2.74 -5.78
CA PRO A 347 28.34 1.91 -5.20
C PRO A 347 28.70 2.25 -3.75
N LEU A 348 28.46 3.48 -3.29
CA LEU A 348 28.70 3.92 -1.91
C LEU A 348 27.48 3.72 -1.00
N LEU A 349 26.32 3.47 -1.60
CA LEU A 349 25.06 3.20 -0.91
C LEU A 349 24.80 1.70 -0.75
N LYS A 350 25.53 0.84 -1.48
CA LYS A 350 25.37 -0.62 -1.48
C LYS A 350 25.28 -1.17 -0.04
N GLY A 351 24.10 -1.66 0.33
CA GLY A 351 23.78 -2.26 1.62
C GLY A 351 23.66 -1.28 2.80
N THR A 352 23.94 0.01 2.61
CA THR A 352 24.08 1.01 3.69
C THR A 352 23.22 2.26 3.50
N PHE A 353 22.24 2.22 2.59
CA PHE A 353 21.44 3.38 2.20
C PHE A 353 20.41 3.84 3.25
N ILE A 354 20.17 3.01 4.27
CA ILE A 354 19.37 3.36 5.45
C ILE A 354 20.03 2.86 6.74
N ARG A 355 19.62 3.44 7.87
CA ARG A 355 19.86 2.91 9.22
C ARG A 355 18.57 2.72 9.97
N VAL A 356 18.45 1.61 10.69
CA VAL A 356 17.32 1.32 11.57
C VAL A 356 17.63 1.86 12.96
N ARG A 357 16.80 2.79 13.46
CA ARG A 357 17.13 3.59 14.63
C ARG A 357 15.99 3.62 15.65
N MET A 358 16.39 3.92 16.87
CA MET A 358 15.51 4.35 17.95
C MET A 358 15.89 5.77 18.37
N ALA A 359 14.91 6.64 18.48
CA ALA A 359 15.06 7.98 19.04
C ALA A 359 14.31 8.08 20.36
N SER A 360 14.88 8.80 21.34
CA SER A 360 14.25 9.08 22.63
C SER A 360 14.16 10.58 22.88
N VAL A 361 12.96 11.09 23.11
CA VAL A 361 12.62 12.51 23.22
C VAL A 361 12.09 12.82 24.60
N ASP A 362 12.60 13.88 25.24
CA ASP A 362 11.93 14.46 26.42
C ASP A 362 10.82 15.40 25.94
N PRO A 363 9.53 15.14 26.26
CA PRO A 363 8.45 16.05 25.91
C PRO A 363 8.61 17.46 26.46
N ALA A 364 9.35 17.63 27.56
CA ALA A 364 9.66 18.94 28.15
C ALA A 364 10.88 19.62 27.50
N ALA A 365 11.72 18.88 26.77
CA ALA A 365 12.90 19.38 26.07
C ALA A 365 13.04 18.75 24.66
N PRO A 366 12.08 19.00 23.75
CA PRO A 366 11.90 18.24 22.50
C PRO A 366 12.97 18.52 21.42
N THR A 367 13.98 19.33 21.70
CA THR A 367 15.03 19.72 20.74
C THR A 367 16.33 18.94 20.87
N THR A 368 16.43 18.01 21.84
CA THR A 368 17.65 17.23 22.12
C THR A 368 17.34 15.72 22.21
N PRO A 369 16.98 15.09 21.08
CA PRO A 369 16.73 13.66 21.07
C PRO A 369 18.03 12.87 21.31
N THR A 370 17.89 11.68 21.88
CA THR A 370 18.96 10.68 21.92
C THR A 370 18.70 9.65 20.83
N ILE A 371 19.67 9.43 19.94
CA ILE A 371 19.54 8.50 18.82
C ILE A 371 20.44 7.30 19.04
N VAL A 372 19.90 6.11 18.84
CA VAL A 372 20.60 4.83 18.96
C VAL A 372 20.36 4.00 17.70
N ASP A 373 21.40 3.34 17.23
CA ASP A 373 21.29 2.34 16.15
C ASP A 373 20.79 1.03 16.75
N LEU A 374 19.70 0.47 16.21
CA LEU A 374 19.14 -0.78 16.69
C LEU A 374 19.95 -2.01 16.21
N ASN A 375 20.89 -1.80 15.28
CA ASN A 375 21.82 -2.80 14.77
C ASN A 375 23.27 -2.45 15.12
N PRO A 376 23.64 -2.35 16.41
CA PRO A 376 24.96 -1.85 16.84
C PRO A 376 26.14 -2.76 16.47
N HIS A 377 25.87 -3.96 15.96
CA HIS A 377 26.89 -4.87 15.45
C HIS A 377 27.36 -4.48 14.04
N LEU A 378 26.60 -3.64 13.33
CA LEU A 378 26.95 -3.11 12.01
C LEU A 378 27.85 -1.87 12.16
N ASN A 379 28.97 -1.85 11.42
CA ASN A 379 29.85 -0.69 11.35
C ASN A 379 29.64 0.16 10.07
N TYR A 380 28.83 -0.34 9.13
CA TYR A 380 28.50 0.29 7.84
C TYR A 380 29.72 0.65 6.98
N THR A 381 30.85 -0.03 7.18
CA THR A 381 32.06 0.13 6.34
C THR A 381 32.08 -0.83 5.16
N THR A 382 31.31 -1.91 5.22
CA THR A 382 31.05 -2.85 4.13
C THR A 382 29.55 -2.95 3.88
N GLY A 383 29.17 -3.20 2.63
CA GLY A 383 27.77 -3.37 2.23
C GLY A 383 27.22 -4.80 2.34
N THR A 384 28.07 -5.74 2.75
CA THR A 384 27.70 -7.15 2.92
C THR A 384 28.46 -7.78 4.09
N LEU A 385 27.84 -8.73 4.78
CA LEU A 385 28.37 -9.58 5.85
C LEU A 385 27.97 -11.05 5.63
N PRO A 386 28.59 -12.03 6.29
CA PRO A 386 28.10 -13.42 6.29
C PRO A 386 26.66 -13.51 6.82
N GLN A 387 25.84 -14.43 6.29
CA GLN A 387 24.41 -14.58 6.63
C GLN A 387 24.14 -14.58 8.14
N ALA A 388 24.88 -15.36 8.92
CA ALA A 388 24.69 -15.43 10.37
C ALA A 388 24.88 -14.08 11.11
N GLN A 389 25.57 -13.12 10.51
CA GLN A 389 25.64 -11.75 11.04
C GLN A 389 24.46 -10.89 10.56
N ARG A 390 23.97 -11.11 9.33
CA ARG A 390 22.77 -10.43 8.81
C ARG A 390 21.53 -10.78 9.63
N ASP A 391 21.40 -12.04 10.04
CA ASP A 391 20.28 -12.53 10.85
C ASP A 391 20.24 -11.88 12.25
N LEU A 392 21.32 -11.19 12.67
CA LEU A 392 21.34 -10.38 13.89
C LEU A 392 20.71 -8.99 13.72
N SER A 393 20.31 -8.62 12.50
CA SER A 393 19.72 -7.32 12.24
C SER A 393 18.21 -7.32 12.49
N ILE A 394 17.70 -6.18 12.93
CA ILE A 394 16.30 -5.82 12.83
C ILE A 394 16.12 -4.93 11.59
N GLY A 395 15.08 -5.22 10.80
CA GLY A 395 14.72 -4.52 9.57
C GLY A 395 13.26 -4.11 9.58
N ASP A 396 12.96 -2.92 9.03
CA ASP A 396 11.61 -2.34 8.94
C ASP A 396 10.83 -2.37 10.28
N PRO A 397 11.22 -1.55 11.27
CA PRO A 397 10.66 -1.61 12.63
C PRO A 397 9.25 -1.02 12.71
N ARG A 398 8.21 -1.85 12.89
CA ARG A 398 6.80 -1.44 12.80
C ARG A 398 6.04 -1.35 14.12
N ALA A 399 6.64 -1.79 15.23
CA ALA A 399 6.04 -1.61 16.56
C ALA A 399 7.12 -1.48 17.64
N ILE A 400 6.78 -0.77 18.72
CA ILE A 400 7.56 -0.74 19.96
C ILE A 400 6.62 -0.76 21.17
N ILE A 401 6.97 -1.51 22.22
CA ILE A 401 6.27 -1.48 23.51
C ILE A 401 7.25 -1.59 24.67
N TRP A 402 7.02 -0.83 25.75
CA TRP A 402 7.75 -0.92 27.01
C TRP A 402 6.96 -1.68 28.07
N ASN A 403 7.66 -2.37 28.97
CA ASN A 403 7.03 -2.85 30.20
C ASN A 403 6.63 -1.68 31.11
N ALA A 404 5.75 -1.93 32.08
CA ALA A 404 5.23 -0.94 33.02
C ALA A 404 6.33 -0.26 33.83
N ALA A 405 7.40 -0.98 34.15
CA ALA A 405 8.60 -0.44 34.81
C ALA A 405 9.47 0.43 33.88
N ARG A 406 9.24 0.38 32.57
CA ARG A 406 9.98 1.08 31.50
C ARG A 406 11.48 0.84 31.57
N THR A 407 11.85 -0.41 31.76
CA THR A 407 13.25 -0.88 31.85
C THR A 407 13.62 -1.80 30.70
N THR A 408 12.62 -2.48 30.12
CA THR A 408 12.77 -3.40 28.99
C THR A 408 11.70 -3.07 27.96
N GLY A 409 12.12 -2.99 26.70
CA GLY A 409 11.24 -2.76 25.56
C GLY A 409 11.39 -3.85 24.52
N TRP A 410 10.43 -3.93 23.61
CA TRP A 410 10.42 -4.85 22.46
C TRP A 410 10.10 -4.08 21.20
N VAL A 411 10.82 -4.37 20.12
CA VAL A 411 10.63 -3.76 18.79
C VAL A 411 10.35 -4.86 17.78
N ALA A 412 9.26 -4.76 17.03
CA ALA A 412 8.93 -5.71 15.97
C ALA A 412 9.59 -5.27 14.65
N GLY A 413 10.35 -6.15 14.02
CA GLY A 413 10.94 -5.94 12.70
C GLY A 413 10.14 -6.68 11.63
N MET A 414 9.26 -5.97 10.93
CA MET A 414 8.39 -6.57 9.91
C MET A 414 9.23 -7.22 8.80
N GLY A 415 10.32 -6.55 8.40
CA GLY A 415 11.20 -7.04 7.34
C GLY A 415 12.19 -8.10 7.81
N SER A 416 12.41 -8.27 9.12
CA SER A 416 13.38 -9.25 9.66
C SER A 416 12.73 -10.43 10.36
N ASN A 417 11.40 -10.55 10.31
CA ASN A 417 10.62 -11.63 10.90
C ASN A 417 10.93 -11.91 12.39
N ASN A 418 11.35 -10.89 13.12
CA ASN A 418 11.82 -11.02 14.49
C ASN A 418 11.34 -9.88 15.40
N VAL A 419 11.47 -10.11 16.71
CA VAL A 419 11.29 -9.12 17.76
C VAL A 419 12.61 -8.93 18.50
N LEU A 420 13.03 -7.67 18.61
CA LEU A 420 14.23 -7.27 19.33
C LEU A 420 13.87 -6.82 20.74
N GLN A 421 14.36 -7.52 21.76
CA GLN A 421 14.28 -7.07 23.13
C GLN A 421 15.41 -6.07 23.41
N ILE A 422 15.09 -4.92 23.99
CA ILE A 422 16.04 -3.83 24.29
C ILE A 422 15.98 -3.44 25.76
N ASN A 423 17.09 -2.94 26.29
CA ASN A 423 17.09 -2.24 27.59
C ASN A 423 16.63 -0.77 27.44
N ALA A 424 16.49 -0.06 28.55
CA ALA A 424 16.09 1.35 28.59
C ALA A 424 16.95 2.32 27.73
N SER A 425 18.19 1.94 27.40
CA SER A 425 19.07 2.73 26.53
C SER A 425 18.99 2.32 25.06
N GLY A 426 18.11 1.39 24.69
CA GLY A 426 17.98 0.88 23.33
C GLY A 426 19.00 -0.20 22.95
N VAL A 427 19.76 -0.73 23.91
CA VAL A 427 20.76 -1.77 23.62
C VAL A 427 20.05 -3.13 23.50
N PRO A 428 20.21 -3.85 22.38
CA PRO A 428 19.71 -5.21 22.20
C PRO A 428 20.13 -6.16 23.32
N GLN A 429 19.19 -6.94 23.83
CA GLN A 429 19.39 -7.98 24.85
C GLN A 429 19.09 -9.38 24.30
N ALA A 430 18.05 -9.50 23.48
CA ALA A 430 17.64 -10.75 22.85
C ALA A 430 16.99 -10.50 21.48
N ARG A 431 17.00 -11.52 20.64
CA ARG A 431 16.30 -11.58 19.35
C ARG A 431 15.42 -12.79 19.35
N ILE A 432 14.19 -12.60 18.90
CA ILE A 432 13.12 -13.58 19.04
C ILE A 432 12.50 -13.75 17.67
N GLU A 433 12.76 -14.89 17.04
CA GLU A 433 12.08 -15.26 15.80
C GLU A 433 10.59 -15.50 16.08
N VAL A 434 9.74 -15.00 15.20
CA VAL A 434 8.27 -15.09 15.29
C VAL A 434 7.69 -15.45 13.91
N GLY A 435 6.39 -15.26 13.70
CA GLY A 435 5.80 -15.43 12.37
C GLY A 435 6.21 -14.31 11.41
N GLU A 436 5.94 -14.51 10.13
CA GLU A 436 6.34 -13.57 9.08
C GLU A 436 5.61 -12.22 9.18
N GLY A 437 6.37 -11.13 8.99
CA GLY A 437 5.84 -9.77 9.00
C GLY A 437 5.30 -9.31 10.36
N PRO A 438 6.07 -9.36 11.47
CA PRO A 438 5.58 -8.90 12.77
C PRO A 438 5.38 -7.37 12.76
N THR A 439 4.17 -6.93 13.10
CA THR A 439 3.74 -5.51 12.97
C THR A 439 3.06 -4.94 14.20
N GLY A 440 2.74 -5.75 15.21
CA GLY A 440 2.07 -5.29 16.42
C GLY A 440 2.49 -6.09 17.65
N LEU A 441 2.46 -5.43 18.80
CA LEU A 441 2.91 -5.99 20.08
C LEU A 441 1.87 -5.68 21.17
N ALA A 442 1.48 -6.68 21.96
CA ALA A 442 0.66 -6.51 23.16
C ALA A 442 1.26 -7.25 24.35
N LEU A 443 1.38 -6.57 25.50
CA LEU A 443 2.13 -7.08 26.65
C LEU A 443 1.20 -7.49 27.80
N ASP A 444 1.33 -8.74 28.25
CA ASP A 444 0.72 -9.23 29.49
C ASP A 444 1.80 -9.66 30.50
N GLU A 445 2.28 -8.68 31.26
CA GLU A 445 3.26 -8.89 32.33
C GLU A 445 2.80 -9.86 33.42
N SER A 446 1.49 -9.94 33.68
CA SER A 446 0.97 -10.77 34.76
C SER A 446 1.13 -12.26 34.45
N ARG A 447 1.15 -12.61 33.16
CA ARG A 447 1.41 -13.95 32.63
C ARG A 447 2.82 -14.10 32.05
N GLY A 448 3.64 -13.06 32.11
CA GLY A 448 4.98 -13.04 31.50
C GLY A 448 4.94 -13.30 29.99
N ALA A 449 3.94 -12.75 29.28
CA ALA A 449 3.70 -13.00 27.87
C ALA A 449 3.75 -11.71 27.04
N LEU A 450 4.33 -11.82 25.85
CA LEU A 450 4.25 -10.84 24.77
C LEU A 450 3.51 -11.48 23.60
N TYR A 451 2.46 -10.85 23.11
CA TYR A 451 1.75 -11.27 21.90
C TYR A 451 2.22 -10.44 20.72
N VAL A 452 2.45 -11.11 19.58
CA VAL A 452 2.99 -10.50 18.36
C VAL A 452 2.05 -10.81 17.20
N MET A 453 1.60 -9.76 16.51
CA MET A 453 0.80 -9.88 15.29
C MET A 453 1.72 -10.07 14.08
N ASN A 454 1.62 -11.23 13.43
CA ASN A 454 2.39 -11.59 12.24
C ASN A 454 1.51 -11.37 11.01
N LYS A 455 1.65 -10.19 10.37
CA LYS A 455 0.76 -9.74 9.28
C LYS A 455 0.83 -10.66 8.07
N PHE A 456 2.01 -11.16 7.71
CA PHE A 456 2.18 -11.94 6.48
C PHE A 456 1.88 -13.43 6.68
N ASP A 457 2.02 -13.91 7.92
CA ASP A 457 1.75 -15.30 8.31
C ASP A 457 0.28 -15.54 8.73
N GLY A 458 -0.53 -14.48 8.83
CA GLY A 458 -1.92 -14.59 9.30
C GLY A 458 -2.01 -15.22 10.71
N SER A 459 -1.12 -14.82 11.62
CA SER A 459 -0.96 -15.52 12.91
C SER A 459 -0.62 -14.60 14.09
N ILE A 460 -0.83 -15.12 15.30
CA ILE A 460 -0.39 -14.52 16.57
C ILE A 460 0.66 -15.41 17.22
N SER A 461 1.85 -14.87 17.43
CA SER A 461 2.88 -15.49 18.26
C SER A 461 2.72 -15.08 19.72
N ARG A 462 2.88 -16.04 20.63
CA ARG A 462 3.02 -15.81 22.07
C ARG A 462 4.46 -16.06 22.50
N VAL A 463 5.13 -15.03 22.96
CA VAL A 463 6.53 -15.03 23.38
C VAL A 463 6.62 -14.99 24.91
N SER A 464 7.51 -15.80 25.49
CA SER A 464 7.86 -15.71 26.91
C SER A 464 8.74 -14.50 27.18
N MET A 465 8.34 -13.64 28.11
CA MET A 465 9.13 -12.47 28.51
C MET A 465 10.42 -12.81 29.26
N SER A 466 10.48 -13.97 29.92
CA SER A 466 11.66 -14.43 30.66
C SER A 466 12.58 -15.33 29.82
N GLY A 467 12.00 -16.11 28.89
CA GLY A 467 12.74 -17.01 28.02
C GLY A 467 13.26 -16.38 26.73
N GLY A 468 12.60 -15.30 26.26
CA GLY A 468 12.93 -14.70 24.96
C GLY A 468 12.68 -15.66 23.79
N THR A 469 11.71 -16.56 23.93
CA THR A 469 11.36 -17.57 22.92
C THR A 469 9.87 -17.57 22.65
N GLU A 470 9.49 -17.86 21.40
CA GLU A 470 8.12 -18.19 21.07
C GLU A 470 7.68 -19.47 21.79
N THR A 471 6.50 -19.43 22.40
CA THR A 471 5.92 -20.52 23.20
C THR A 471 4.67 -21.12 22.58
N ALA A 472 4.00 -20.36 21.72
CA ALA A 472 2.86 -20.82 20.93
C ALA A 472 2.70 -19.90 19.72
N ARG A 473 2.12 -20.44 18.65
CA ARG A 473 1.67 -19.70 17.48
C ARG A 473 0.28 -20.17 17.10
N VAL A 474 -0.62 -19.25 16.80
CA VAL A 474 -2.01 -19.54 16.45
C VAL A 474 -2.33 -18.81 15.16
N ALA A 475 -2.65 -19.55 14.11
CA ALA A 475 -3.12 -18.98 12.86
C ALA A 475 -4.60 -18.57 12.97
N PHE A 476 -5.00 -17.63 12.12
CA PHE A 476 -6.39 -17.30 11.83
C PHE A 476 -6.58 -17.31 10.31
N HIS A 477 -7.83 -17.28 9.85
CA HIS A 477 -8.14 -17.29 8.43
C HIS A 477 -7.52 -16.07 7.73
N ASP A 478 -6.72 -16.31 6.70
CA ASP A 478 -6.10 -15.28 5.88
C ASP A 478 -6.41 -15.59 4.41
N SER A 479 -7.23 -14.75 3.78
CA SER A 479 -7.62 -14.91 2.37
C SER A 479 -6.54 -14.43 1.38
N THR A 480 -5.33 -14.08 1.83
CA THR A 480 -4.25 -13.60 0.97
C THR A 480 -3.87 -14.67 -0.06
N PRO A 481 -3.99 -14.38 -1.38
CA PRO A 481 -3.62 -15.32 -2.43
C PRO A 481 -2.15 -15.74 -2.38
N VAL A 482 -1.87 -16.98 -2.80
CA VAL A 482 -0.51 -17.55 -2.81
C VAL A 482 0.51 -16.73 -3.63
N ASP A 483 0.07 -16.09 -4.73
CA ASP A 483 0.95 -15.23 -5.53
C ASP A 483 1.46 -14.02 -4.73
N ILE A 484 0.68 -13.55 -3.75
CA ILE A 484 1.09 -12.49 -2.85
C ILE A 484 2.05 -13.03 -1.81
N SER A 485 1.67 -14.07 -1.06
CA SER A 485 2.51 -14.60 0.03
C SER A 485 3.85 -15.15 -0.49
N ALA A 486 3.89 -15.75 -1.68
CA ALA A 486 5.11 -16.25 -2.29
C ALA A 486 6.05 -15.14 -2.80
N GLY A 487 5.51 -14.02 -3.30
CA GLY A 487 6.30 -12.94 -3.92
C GLY A 487 6.64 -11.78 -2.98
N ARG A 488 5.84 -11.55 -1.93
CA ARG A 488 5.99 -10.46 -0.95
C ARG A 488 7.35 -10.48 -0.22
N PRO A 489 7.96 -11.63 0.15
CA PRO A 489 9.27 -11.66 0.79
C PRO A 489 10.38 -10.95 -0.01
N PHE A 490 10.32 -10.94 -1.34
CA PHE A 490 11.34 -10.27 -2.16
C PHE A 490 11.27 -8.74 -2.10
N LEU A 491 10.16 -8.16 -1.60
CA LEU A 491 10.06 -6.74 -1.32
C LEU A 491 10.53 -6.42 0.11
N TYR A 492 10.12 -7.23 1.10
CA TYR A 492 10.23 -6.86 2.51
C TYR A 492 11.30 -7.61 3.30
N ASP A 493 11.57 -8.88 2.99
CA ASP A 493 12.46 -9.74 3.79
C ASP A 493 13.92 -9.28 3.68
N THR A 494 14.36 -8.61 4.74
CA THR A 494 15.68 -8.04 4.91
C THR A 494 16.74 -9.10 5.21
N HIS A 495 16.41 -10.23 5.84
CA HIS A 495 17.40 -11.30 6.04
C HIS A 495 17.66 -12.07 4.75
N ARG A 496 16.63 -12.17 3.90
CA ARG A 496 16.72 -12.82 2.58
C ARG A 496 17.44 -11.98 1.54
N THR A 497 17.16 -10.68 1.47
CA THR A 497 17.54 -9.84 0.30
C THR A 497 18.59 -8.78 0.60
N SER A 498 19.03 -8.65 1.86
CA SER A 498 19.98 -7.61 2.28
C SER A 498 21.38 -8.12 2.44
N GLY A 499 22.37 -7.28 2.13
CA GLY A 499 23.77 -7.57 2.47
C GLY A 499 24.08 -7.47 3.96
N LEU A 500 23.31 -6.69 4.71
CA LEU A 500 23.55 -6.43 6.13
C LEU A 500 22.36 -6.84 7.04
N GLY A 501 21.25 -7.27 6.46
CA GLY A 501 20.08 -7.79 7.17
C GLY A 501 19.07 -6.75 7.67
N GLN A 502 19.27 -5.45 7.40
CA GLN A 502 18.40 -4.38 7.92
C GLN A 502 17.60 -3.61 6.86
N ALA A 503 17.90 -3.81 5.57
CA ALA A 503 17.32 -3.03 4.47
C ALA A 503 16.88 -3.91 3.31
N SER A 504 15.80 -3.55 2.64
CA SER A 504 15.24 -4.27 1.49
C SER A 504 14.77 -3.26 0.42
N CYS A 505 14.20 -3.74 -0.69
CA CYS A 505 13.53 -2.87 -1.65
C CYS A 505 12.41 -2.04 -0.98
N GLY A 506 11.74 -2.61 0.02
CA GLY A 506 10.71 -1.95 0.83
C GLY A 506 11.22 -0.78 1.68
N SER A 507 12.54 -0.62 1.84
CA SER A 507 13.11 0.53 2.55
C SER A 507 13.04 1.84 1.76
N CYS A 508 12.93 1.78 0.43
CA CYS A 508 12.63 2.94 -0.42
C CYS A 508 11.18 2.87 -0.96
N HIS A 509 10.69 1.67 -1.25
CA HIS A 509 9.31 1.41 -1.65
C HIS A 509 8.46 1.03 -0.43
N ILE A 510 8.41 1.94 0.54
CA ILE A 510 7.71 1.71 1.81
C ILE A 510 6.26 1.36 1.50
N ASP A 511 5.83 0.18 1.93
CA ASP A 511 4.49 -0.35 1.70
C ASP A 511 4.12 -0.45 0.20
N GLY A 512 5.12 -0.69 -0.67
CA GLY A 512 4.97 -0.71 -2.13
C GLY A 512 4.87 0.68 -2.78
N LYS A 513 4.85 1.74 -1.96
CA LYS A 513 4.69 3.14 -2.37
C LYS A 513 6.05 3.83 -2.53
N LEU A 514 6.25 4.95 -1.85
CA LEU A 514 7.32 5.92 -2.01
C LEU A 514 7.90 6.29 -0.63
N ASP A 515 9.16 6.73 -0.61
CA ASP A 515 9.80 7.35 0.55
C ASP A 515 9.81 8.89 0.47
N PHE A 516 9.21 9.45 -0.59
CA PHE A 516 9.09 10.89 -0.88
C PHE A 516 10.39 11.71 -0.86
N ILE A 517 11.54 11.05 -1.06
CA ILE A 517 12.84 11.70 -1.19
C ILE A 517 13.51 11.38 -2.53
N GLY A 518 14.51 12.19 -2.90
CA GLY A 518 15.35 11.98 -4.06
C GLY A 518 16.63 11.23 -3.73
N TRP A 519 17.13 10.44 -4.70
CA TRP A 519 18.36 9.66 -4.63
C TRP A 519 19.21 9.85 -5.89
N ASP A 520 20.53 10.09 -5.75
CA ASP A 520 21.46 10.02 -6.89
C ASP A 520 22.14 8.65 -6.95
N LEU A 521 21.45 7.71 -7.57
CA LEU A 521 21.93 6.33 -7.72
C LEU A 521 22.84 6.15 -8.94
N GLY A 522 23.52 7.19 -9.43
CA GLY A 522 24.49 7.07 -10.52
C GLY A 522 25.61 6.08 -10.21
N ASP A 523 26.43 5.74 -11.20
CA ASP A 523 27.65 4.94 -11.00
C ASP A 523 28.82 5.53 -11.81
N PRO A 524 29.75 6.27 -11.17
CA PRO A 524 30.93 6.80 -11.86
C PRO A 524 31.84 5.72 -12.44
N SER A 525 31.84 4.53 -11.83
CA SER A 525 32.66 3.38 -12.25
C SER A 525 31.96 2.49 -13.27
N GLY A 526 30.71 2.78 -13.61
CA GLY A 526 29.88 1.99 -14.50
C GLY A 526 30.26 2.08 -15.98
N SER A 527 29.44 1.47 -16.83
CA SER A 527 29.59 1.48 -18.28
C SER A 527 28.36 2.02 -18.98
N VAL A 528 28.53 2.52 -20.21
CA VAL A 528 27.42 2.99 -21.04
C VAL A 528 26.59 1.79 -21.52
N LYS A 529 25.29 1.77 -21.21
CA LYS A 529 24.36 0.78 -21.77
C LYS A 529 23.81 1.32 -23.10
N THR A 530 23.81 0.49 -24.14
CA THR A 530 23.22 0.86 -25.44
C THR A 530 21.73 1.16 -25.29
N PHE A 531 21.26 2.21 -25.97
CA PHE A 531 19.85 2.54 -26.02
C PHE A 531 19.08 1.42 -26.75
N ASN A 532 17.99 0.96 -26.14
CA ASN A 532 17.24 -0.21 -26.61
C ASN A 532 15.72 -0.06 -26.43
N GLN A 533 15.22 1.18 -26.42
CA GLN A 533 13.81 1.50 -26.22
C GLN A 533 13.18 2.12 -27.47
N ASN A 534 11.87 2.26 -27.45
CA ASN A 534 11.17 3.07 -28.45
C ASN A 534 11.43 4.56 -28.16
N CYS A 535 12.21 5.21 -29.02
CA CYS A 535 12.46 6.65 -28.97
C CYS A 535 11.40 7.39 -29.79
N ASN A 536 10.84 8.48 -29.25
CA ASN A 536 10.02 9.45 -30.00
C ASN A 536 8.95 8.80 -30.90
N PHE A 537 8.23 7.79 -30.39
CA PHE A 537 7.16 7.10 -31.13
C PHE A 537 7.62 6.46 -32.46
N GLY A 538 8.87 5.98 -32.50
CA GLY A 538 9.44 5.34 -33.69
C GLY A 538 9.98 6.32 -34.73
N LEU A 539 9.99 7.62 -34.45
CA LEU A 539 10.68 8.61 -35.30
C LEU A 539 12.20 8.47 -35.15
N ALA A 540 12.91 8.51 -36.27
CA ALA A 540 14.37 8.36 -36.29
C ALA A 540 15.07 9.53 -35.56
N GLY A 541 16.01 9.22 -34.67
CA GLY A 541 16.92 10.17 -34.02
C GLY A 541 16.44 10.73 -32.67
N GLY A 542 17.41 11.04 -31.80
CA GLY A 542 17.22 11.87 -30.59
C GLY A 542 17.65 11.24 -29.26
N CYS A 543 17.40 9.94 -29.04
CA CYS A 543 17.73 9.28 -27.78
C CYS A 543 19.18 8.76 -27.79
N ALA A 544 19.96 9.15 -26.79
CA ALA A 544 21.33 8.70 -26.62
C ALA A 544 21.41 7.40 -25.79
N ASN A 545 22.56 6.73 -25.84
CA ASN A 545 22.87 5.62 -24.95
C ASN A 545 22.78 6.05 -23.48
N TRP A 546 22.50 5.08 -22.61
CA TRP A 546 22.32 5.31 -21.18
C TRP A 546 23.68 5.50 -20.50
N HIS A 547 23.96 6.72 -20.05
CA HIS A 547 25.12 7.02 -19.25
C HIS A 547 24.95 6.42 -17.82
N PRO A 548 26.00 5.85 -17.20
CA PRO A 548 25.88 5.25 -15.87
C PRO A 548 25.62 6.31 -14.77
N MET A 549 26.07 7.54 -14.96
CA MET A 549 25.61 8.71 -14.19
C MET A 549 24.20 9.15 -14.64
N LYS A 550 23.28 9.35 -13.69
CA LYS A 550 21.88 9.80 -13.92
C LYS A 550 21.54 11.14 -13.27
N GLY A 551 22.21 11.49 -12.17
CA GLY A 551 21.73 12.54 -11.28
C GLY A 551 20.54 12.09 -10.42
N PRO A 552 20.03 12.98 -9.55
CA PRO A 552 18.97 12.65 -8.60
C PRO A 552 17.64 12.28 -9.24
N MET A 553 16.99 11.27 -8.67
CA MET A 553 15.64 10.83 -9.03
C MET A 553 14.88 10.41 -7.77
N THR A 554 13.60 10.75 -7.70
CA THR A 554 12.69 10.27 -6.66
C THR A 554 12.35 8.80 -6.88
N THR A 555 12.04 8.09 -5.80
CA THR A 555 11.49 6.74 -5.89
C THR A 555 10.19 6.76 -6.74
N GLN A 556 9.92 5.71 -7.52
CA GLN A 556 8.65 5.54 -8.22
C GLN A 556 7.78 4.52 -7.48
N THR A 557 6.47 4.74 -7.43
CA THR A 557 5.57 3.79 -6.76
C THR A 557 5.53 2.48 -7.54
N LEU A 558 5.55 1.35 -6.83
CA LEU A 558 5.33 0.03 -7.43
C LEU A 558 3.83 -0.21 -7.67
N VAL A 559 2.96 0.51 -6.97
CA VAL A 559 1.51 0.44 -7.15
C VAL A 559 1.15 0.90 -8.56
N GLY A 560 0.39 0.05 -9.26
CA GLY A 560 -0.05 0.33 -10.64
C GLY A 560 1.07 0.37 -11.69
N ILE A 561 2.30 -0.05 -11.36
CA ILE A 561 3.47 0.10 -12.24
C ILE A 561 3.38 -0.74 -13.53
N PHE A 562 2.59 -1.82 -13.52
CA PHE A 562 2.39 -2.69 -14.68
C PHE A 562 1.59 -1.98 -15.77
N GLY A 563 2.12 -2.02 -17.00
CA GLY A 563 1.62 -1.27 -18.14
C GLY A 563 2.28 0.11 -18.29
N ALA A 564 3.16 0.50 -17.36
CA ALA A 564 3.93 1.74 -17.43
C ALA A 564 5.39 1.53 -17.86
N GLU A 565 5.72 0.36 -18.42
CA GLU A 565 7.02 0.02 -19.01
C GLU A 565 7.34 0.89 -20.23
N PRO A 566 8.63 1.19 -20.52
CA PRO A 566 9.79 0.82 -19.73
C PRO A 566 9.81 1.51 -18.36
N LEU A 567 10.48 0.91 -17.39
CA LEU A 567 10.54 1.35 -16.00
C LEU A 567 11.78 2.21 -15.70
N HIS A 568 11.83 2.75 -14.48
CA HIS A 568 12.71 3.85 -14.05
C HIS A 568 12.42 5.15 -14.81
N TRP A 569 12.73 6.32 -14.22
CA TRP A 569 12.40 7.61 -14.84
C TRP A 569 13.01 7.82 -16.23
N ARG A 570 14.15 7.18 -16.49
CA ARG A 570 14.80 7.22 -17.81
C ARG A 570 14.19 6.26 -18.83
N GLY A 571 13.48 5.23 -18.39
CA GLY A 571 13.06 4.12 -19.25
C GLY A 571 14.20 3.15 -19.58
N ASP A 572 15.29 3.14 -18.83
CA ASP A 572 16.46 2.28 -19.06
C ASP A 572 16.29 0.85 -18.51
N ARG A 573 15.11 0.51 -17.99
CA ARG A 573 14.72 -0.81 -17.50
C ARG A 573 13.52 -1.30 -18.29
N GLU A 574 13.64 -2.45 -18.95
CA GLU A 574 12.61 -2.97 -19.87
C GLU A 574 11.34 -3.39 -19.13
N GLY A 575 11.48 -3.78 -17.86
CA GLY A 575 10.42 -4.19 -16.95
C GLY A 575 11.02 -4.51 -15.57
N LEU A 576 10.20 -5.00 -14.64
CA LEU A 576 10.66 -5.34 -13.28
C LEU A 576 11.85 -6.32 -13.25
N PRO A 577 11.93 -7.37 -14.09
CA PRO A 577 13.11 -8.27 -14.12
C PRO A 577 14.44 -7.57 -14.40
N ALA A 578 14.43 -6.42 -15.07
CA ALA A 578 15.65 -5.65 -15.34
C ALA A 578 16.25 -5.02 -14.08
N PHE A 579 15.56 -5.05 -12.93
CA PHE A 579 16.05 -4.61 -11.63
C PHE A 579 16.70 -5.73 -10.81
N ASN A 580 16.78 -6.98 -11.30
CA ASN A 580 17.38 -8.08 -10.53
C ASN A 580 18.83 -7.79 -10.08
N GLY A 581 19.58 -7.01 -10.86
CA GLY A 581 20.91 -6.53 -10.47
C GLY A 581 20.94 -5.62 -9.24
N ALA A 582 19.84 -4.96 -8.88
CA ALA A 582 19.76 -4.05 -7.73
C ALA A 582 19.80 -4.79 -6.39
N PHE A 583 19.36 -6.06 -6.32
CA PHE A 583 19.50 -6.88 -5.11
C PHE A 583 20.97 -6.99 -4.69
N VAL A 584 21.88 -7.15 -5.65
CA VAL A 584 23.34 -7.22 -5.40
C VAL A 584 23.99 -5.83 -5.40
N GLY A 585 23.58 -4.96 -6.33
CA GLY A 585 24.22 -3.66 -6.57
C GLY A 585 23.88 -2.59 -5.52
N LEU A 586 22.65 -2.58 -5.03
CA LEU A 586 22.12 -1.58 -4.10
C LEU A 586 21.76 -2.19 -2.75
N VAL A 587 20.97 -3.28 -2.71
CA VAL A 587 20.52 -3.87 -1.44
C VAL A 587 21.65 -4.65 -0.74
N GLY A 588 22.62 -5.12 -1.51
CA GLY A 588 23.88 -5.67 -1.01
C GLY A 588 23.93 -7.18 -0.89
N ASP A 589 22.92 -7.90 -1.41
CA ASP A 589 22.86 -9.36 -1.39
C ASP A 589 24.05 -10.00 -2.14
N ASP A 590 24.31 -11.27 -1.85
CA ASP A 590 25.40 -12.04 -2.45
C ASP A 590 25.09 -12.47 -3.88
N THR A 591 23.81 -12.74 -4.16
CA THR A 591 23.34 -13.24 -5.45
C THR A 591 22.11 -12.48 -5.94
N GLN A 592 21.91 -12.48 -7.25
CA GLN A 592 20.63 -12.06 -7.82
C GLN A 592 19.56 -13.12 -7.53
N LEU A 593 18.29 -12.72 -7.55
CA LEU A 593 17.19 -13.66 -7.49
C LEU A 593 17.25 -14.64 -8.66
N THR A 594 16.89 -15.90 -8.40
CA THR A 594 16.66 -16.87 -9.47
C THR A 594 15.47 -16.46 -10.33
N GLN A 595 15.33 -17.08 -11.50
CA GLN A 595 14.21 -16.79 -12.40
C GLN A 595 12.84 -17.02 -11.74
N ALA A 596 12.70 -18.10 -10.95
CA ALA A 596 11.44 -18.42 -10.27
C ALA A 596 11.09 -17.39 -9.20
N GLU A 597 12.08 -16.96 -8.42
CA GLU A 597 11.93 -15.93 -7.39
C GLU A 597 11.58 -14.56 -8.00
N MET A 598 12.28 -14.16 -9.06
CA MET A 598 11.95 -12.92 -9.77
C MET A 598 10.54 -12.98 -10.39
N THR A 599 10.10 -14.15 -10.88
CA THR A 599 8.73 -14.34 -11.36
C THR A 599 7.71 -14.17 -10.22
N ALA A 600 7.93 -14.78 -9.06
CA ALA A 600 7.07 -14.61 -7.89
C ALA A 600 7.00 -13.13 -7.44
N PHE A 601 8.14 -12.44 -7.40
CA PHE A 601 8.18 -11.01 -7.08
C PHE A 601 7.38 -10.17 -8.09
N VAL A 602 7.50 -10.45 -9.39
CA VAL A 602 6.73 -9.78 -10.44
C VAL A 602 5.23 -10.03 -10.27
N GLN A 603 4.81 -11.28 -9.99
CA GLN A 603 3.41 -11.62 -9.76
C GLN A 603 2.84 -10.87 -8.55
N PHE A 604 3.59 -10.82 -7.45
CA PHE A 604 3.21 -10.04 -6.28
C PHE A 604 3.02 -8.55 -6.60
N VAL A 605 4.00 -7.88 -7.22
CA VAL A 605 3.86 -6.45 -7.54
C VAL A 605 2.69 -6.21 -8.51
N ALA A 606 2.37 -7.17 -9.37
CA ALA A 606 1.22 -7.08 -10.29
C ALA A 606 -0.13 -7.10 -9.58
N THR A 607 -0.19 -7.52 -8.31
CA THR A 607 -1.42 -7.52 -7.50
C THR A 607 -1.70 -6.16 -6.88
N MET A 608 -0.70 -5.30 -6.69
CA MET A 608 -0.85 -4.01 -6.00
C MET A 608 -1.80 -3.06 -6.75
N ARG A 609 -2.67 -2.38 -6.01
CA ARG A 609 -3.68 -1.45 -6.53
C ARG A 609 -3.67 -0.14 -5.77
N PHE A 610 -3.96 0.95 -6.48
CA PHE A 610 -4.14 2.26 -5.84
C PHE A 610 -5.44 2.29 -5.03
N PRO A 611 -5.47 2.94 -3.85
CA PRO A 611 -6.71 3.21 -3.14
C PRO A 611 -7.65 4.13 -3.95
N PRO A 612 -8.90 4.35 -3.50
CA PRO A 612 -9.78 5.36 -4.07
C PRO A 612 -9.07 6.72 -4.18
N ASN A 613 -9.26 7.44 -5.30
CA ASN A 613 -8.75 8.82 -5.38
C ASN A 613 -9.70 9.79 -4.63
N PRO A 614 -9.25 10.48 -3.58
CA PRO A 614 -10.10 11.34 -2.76
C PRO A 614 -10.62 12.58 -3.50
N ASN A 615 -10.07 12.89 -4.68
CA ASN A 615 -10.48 14.00 -5.54
C ASN A 615 -11.57 13.63 -6.56
N ARG A 616 -12.17 12.44 -6.45
CA ARG A 616 -13.35 12.01 -7.20
C ARG A 616 -14.62 12.13 -6.35
N ASN A 617 -15.78 12.24 -7.00
CA ASN A 617 -17.06 12.02 -6.33
C ASN A 617 -17.26 10.51 -6.08
N ILE A 618 -18.22 10.17 -5.22
CA ILE A 618 -18.49 8.76 -4.86
C ILE A 618 -18.88 7.90 -6.07
N ASP A 619 -19.55 8.47 -7.07
CA ASP A 619 -19.88 7.81 -8.36
C ASP A 619 -18.69 7.78 -9.34
N ASN A 620 -17.49 8.05 -8.85
CA ASN A 620 -16.23 8.17 -9.58
C ASN A 620 -16.19 9.31 -10.62
N SER A 621 -17.21 10.16 -10.68
CA SER A 621 -17.23 11.33 -11.53
C SER A 621 -16.27 12.43 -11.03
N LEU A 622 -15.95 13.36 -11.93
CA LEU A 622 -15.13 14.52 -11.60
C LEU A 622 -15.87 15.49 -10.68
N LYS A 623 -15.19 15.98 -9.64
CA LYS A 623 -15.68 17.10 -8.82
C LYS A 623 -15.84 18.35 -9.68
N THR A 624 -16.75 19.24 -9.29
CA THR A 624 -16.98 20.52 -9.99
C THR A 624 -15.90 21.56 -9.73
N SER A 625 -15.12 21.40 -8.66
CA SER A 625 -13.99 22.25 -8.27
C SER A 625 -13.07 21.50 -7.29
N LEU A 626 -11.76 21.76 -7.33
CA LEU A 626 -10.78 21.39 -6.30
C LEU A 626 -10.15 22.62 -5.63
N ALA A 627 -9.43 22.40 -4.52
CA ALA A 627 -8.74 23.46 -3.78
C ALA A 627 -7.84 24.28 -4.72
N GLY A 628 -8.13 25.58 -4.86
CA GLY A 628 -7.48 26.45 -5.86
C GLY A 628 -8.39 26.86 -7.03
N SER A 629 -9.71 26.57 -6.98
CA SER A 629 -10.74 26.95 -7.95
C SER A 629 -10.60 26.35 -9.35
N GLY A 630 -9.77 25.31 -9.51
CA GLY A 630 -9.67 24.57 -10.76
C GLY A 630 -10.86 23.64 -10.94
N ASN A 631 -11.40 23.57 -12.16
CA ASN A 631 -12.47 22.67 -12.57
C ASN A 631 -11.87 21.45 -13.32
N PRO A 632 -11.90 20.24 -12.73
CA PRO A 632 -11.35 19.04 -13.36
C PRO A 632 -11.98 18.69 -14.71
N SER A 633 -13.27 18.98 -14.95
CA SER A 633 -13.92 18.68 -16.24
C SER A 633 -13.42 19.60 -17.36
N ASN A 634 -13.21 20.88 -17.07
CA ASN A 634 -12.49 21.78 -17.97
C ASN A 634 -11.06 21.28 -18.18
N GLY A 635 -10.38 20.89 -17.10
CA GLY A 635 -9.03 20.35 -17.14
C GLY A 635 -8.89 19.14 -18.05
N GLN A 636 -9.85 18.20 -17.98
CA GLN A 636 -9.91 17.05 -18.87
C GLN A 636 -10.08 17.46 -20.33
N THR A 637 -10.91 18.46 -20.60
CA THR A 637 -11.08 19.00 -21.96
C THR A 637 -9.77 19.60 -22.45
N LEU A 638 -9.08 20.40 -21.63
CA LEU A 638 -7.79 20.98 -21.95
C LEU A 638 -6.72 19.91 -22.19
N PHE A 639 -6.64 18.91 -21.31
CA PHE A 639 -5.72 17.78 -21.43
C PHE A 639 -5.84 17.06 -22.78
N ASN A 640 -7.06 16.88 -23.26
CA ASN A 640 -7.36 16.16 -24.50
C ASN A 640 -7.26 17.02 -25.77
N THR A 641 -7.35 18.35 -25.66
CA THR A 641 -7.59 19.20 -26.83
C THR A 641 -6.67 20.42 -26.94
N LEU A 642 -6.23 21.00 -25.82
CA LEU A 642 -5.39 22.19 -25.85
C LEU A 642 -3.96 21.80 -26.24
N GLN A 643 -3.48 22.36 -27.34
CA GLN A 643 -2.10 22.20 -27.77
C GLN A 643 -1.16 23.00 -26.86
N VAL A 644 -0.85 22.44 -25.70
CA VAL A 644 -0.03 23.11 -24.67
C VAL A 644 1.46 22.98 -24.94
N ASP A 645 1.96 21.91 -25.54
CA ASP A 645 3.42 21.76 -25.74
C ASP A 645 3.84 22.36 -27.08
N GLY A 646 4.59 23.48 -27.02
CA GLY A 646 5.08 24.21 -28.19
C GLY A 646 3.99 24.69 -29.17
N ALA A 647 2.73 24.79 -28.70
CA ALA A 647 1.54 25.02 -29.53
C ALA A 647 1.41 24.01 -30.70
N ALA A 648 1.85 22.77 -30.47
CA ALA A 648 1.93 21.73 -31.49
C ALA A 648 1.18 20.44 -31.08
N THR A 649 1.18 20.10 -29.80
CA THR A 649 0.56 18.86 -29.29
C THR A 649 -0.12 19.08 -27.93
N ASN A 650 -1.07 18.21 -27.59
CA ASN A 650 -1.80 18.21 -26.31
C ASN A 650 -1.26 17.13 -25.35
N CYS A 651 -1.65 17.22 -24.07
CA CYS A 651 -1.16 16.29 -23.04
C CYS A 651 -1.50 14.83 -23.36
N ALA A 652 -2.70 14.56 -23.89
CA ALA A 652 -3.19 13.21 -24.18
C ALA A 652 -2.46 12.48 -25.33
N VAL A 653 -1.62 13.17 -26.10
CA VAL A 653 -0.75 12.53 -27.10
C VAL A 653 0.36 11.73 -26.42
N CYS A 654 0.95 12.29 -25.36
CA CYS A 654 1.99 11.62 -24.59
C CYS A 654 1.39 10.81 -23.43
N HIS A 655 0.44 11.39 -22.70
CA HIS A 655 -0.09 10.80 -21.48
C HIS A 655 -1.44 10.08 -21.72
N ARG A 656 -1.39 8.78 -21.97
CA ARG A 656 -2.59 7.97 -22.28
C ARG A 656 -3.36 7.62 -21.01
N LEU A 657 -4.62 8.04 -20.93
CA LEU A 657 -5.54 7.64 -19.87
C LEU A 657 -5.90 6.14 -19.96
N PRO A 658 -6.21 5.45 -18.84
CA PRO A 658 -6.43 6.00 -17.50
C PRO A 658 -5.15 6.25 -16.67
N THR A 659 -4.03 5.57 -16.96
CA THR A 659 -2.81 5.65 -16.12
C THR A 659 -2.04 6.97 -16.30
N GLY A 660 -2.16 7.58 -17.48
CA GLY A 660 -1.35 8.74 -17.90
C GLY A 660 0.06 8.36 -18.36
N GLY A 661 0.46 7.09 -18.27
CA GLY A 661 1.76 6.59 -18.73
C GLY A 661 1.72 6.13 -20.20
N LEU A 662 2.89 6.07 -20.83
CA LEU A 662 3.05 5.50 -22.16
C LEU A 662 4.44 4.90 -22.33
N GLY A 663 4.53 3.75 -22.99
CA GLY A 663 5.79 3.02 -23.19
C GLY A 663 6.72 3.59 -24.26
N VAL A 664 6.98 4.89 -24.17
CA VAL A 664 7.83 5.65 -25.08
C VAL A 664 8.81 6.50 -24.27
N VAL A 665 10.07 6.51 -24.72
CA VAL A 665 11.09 7.44 -24.25
C VAL A 665 11.11 8.66 -25.15
N ILE A 666 11.11 9.85 -24.55
CA ILE A 666 11.27 11.11 -25.26
C ILE A 666 12.70 11.58 -25.13
N SER A 667 13.29 11.95 -26.27
CA SER A 667 14.67 12.41 -26.34
C SER A 667 14.91 13.71 -25.58
N ALA A 668 16.09 13.84 -24.97
CA ALA A 668 16.56 14.99 -24.21
C ALA A 668 16.26 16.36 -24.88
N ASN A 669 16.55 16.49 -26.17
CA ASN A 669 16.34 17.72 -26.94
C ASN A 669 14.86 18.12 -27.10
N LEU A 670 13.94 17.15 -27.14
CA LEU A 670 12.50 17.44 -27.24
C LEU A 670 11.90 17.80 -25.88
N LEU A 671 12.39 17.16 -24.83
CA LEU A 671 12.04 17.48 -23.44
C LEU A 671 12.65 18.81 -22.98
N GLN A 672 13.73 19.26 -23.63
CA GLN A 672 14.60 20.33 -23.12
C GLN A 672 15.19 19.96 -21.75
N GLU A 673 15.49 18.67 -21.58
CA GLU A 673 16.09 18.09 -20.39
C GLU A 673 17.52 17.62 -20.70
N PRO A 674 18.40 17.48 -19.69
CA PRO A 674 19.77 17.01 -19.89
C PRO A 674 19.88 15.58 -20.43
N GLN A 675 18.83 14.78 -20.28
CA GLN A 675 18.80 13.37 -20.70
C GLN A 675 17.39 12.95 -21.12
N SER A 676 17.32 11.82 -21.83
CA SER A 676 16.05 11.27 -22.29
C SER A 676 15.29 10.65 -21.12
N MET A 677 13.97 10.83 -21.09
CA MET A 677 13.09 10.34 -20.02
C MET A 677 11.91 9.58 -20.59
N LYS A 678 11.39 8.63 -19.83
CA LYS A 678 10.12 7.99 -20.16
C LYS A 678 8.95 8.93 -19.90
N ILE A 679 7.81 8.65 -20.49
CA ILE A 679 6.53 9.25 -20.10
C ILE A 679 6.02 8.54 -18.83
N PRO A 680 5.97 9.21 -17.66
CA PRO A 680 5.55 8.58 -16.41
C PRO A 680 4.03 8.44 -16.31
N GLN A 681 3.58 7.48 -15.49
CA GLN A 681 2.20 7.45 -15.01
C GLN A 681 1.89 8.67 -14.13
N LEU A 682 0.60 9.02 -14.03
CA LEU A 682 0.14 10.26 -13.38
C LEU A 682 -0.87 10.03 -12.22
N GLN A 683 -1.27 8.79 -11.95
CA GLN A 683 -2.39 8.49 -11.02
C GLN A 683 -2.17 8.97 -9.58
N ASN A 684 -0.91 8.99 -9.10
CA ASN A 684 -0.58 9.32 -7.71
C ASN A 684 -0.08 10.76 -7.50
N LEU A 685 -0.27 11.66 -8.48
CA LEU A 685 0.22 13.03 -8.38
C LEU A 685 -0.35 13.82 -7.19
N HIS A 686 -1.57 13.48 -6.76
CA HIS A 686 -2.23 14.17 -5.65
C HIS A 686 -1.52 13.93 -4.30
N GLU A 687 -0.77 12.83 -4.15
CA GLU A 687 0.02 12.50 -2.96
C GLU A 687 1.35 13.30 -2.88
N LYS A 688 1.73 13.99 -3.97
CA LYS A 688 3.03 14.70 -4.09
C LYS A 688 2.97 16.18 -3.74
N THR A 689 1.94 16.60 -2.99
CA THR A 689 1.77 18.01 -2.55
C THR A 689 2.55 18.28 -1.26
N GLY A 690 2.44 19.47 -0.66
CA GLY A 690 3.12 19.79 0.61
C GLY A 690 4.50 20.46 0.51
N PHE A 691 4.93 20.84 -0.70
CA PHE A 691 6.15 21.62 -0.94
C PHE A 691 5.86 22.93 -1.70
N LEU A 692 6.43 24.04 -1.25
CA LEU A 692 6.35 25.38 -1.83
C LEU A 692 7.67 26.12 -1.65
N LYS A 693 8.34 26.49 -2.75
CA LYS A 693 9.61 27.24 -2.71
C LYS A 693 9.48 28.68 -2.19
N THR A 694 8.25 29.18 -2.10
CA THR A 694 7.92 30.47 -1.50
C THR A 694 7.68 30.40 0.01
N SER A 695 7.62 29.18 0.58
CA SER A 695 7.39 28.96 2.00
C SER A 695 8.69 28.78 2.77
N GLN A 696 8.75 29.31 4.00
CA GLN A 696 9.82 29.02 4.97
C GLN A 696 9.52 27.78 5.83
N THR A 697 8.32 27.21 5.68
CA THR A 697 7.82 26.08 6.46
C THR A 697 7.14 25.10 5.52
N ASN A 698 7.85 24.05 5.13
CA ASN A 698 7.33 22.96 4.31
C ASN A 698 7.42 21.64 5.06
N ASN A 699 6.42 20.78 4.82
CA ASN A 699 6.38 19.41 5.31
C ASN A 699 7.46 18.55 4.65
N ARG A 700 7.73 18.78 3.37
CA ARG A 700 8.67 17.98 2.56
C ARG A 700 9.55 18.85 1.65
N GLY A 701 10.65 18.26 1.18
CA GLY A 701 11.66 18.93 0.33
C GLY A 701 11.69 18.49 -1.14
N PHE A 702 10.82 17.56 -1.52
CA PHE A 702 10.69 16.99 -2.86
C PHE A 702 9.20 16.89 -3.20
N ALA A 703 8.85 17.08 -4.48
CA ALA A 703 7.46 16.95 -4.94
C ALA A 703 7.36 16.39 -6.37
N PHE A 704 7.18 17.26 -7.36
CA PHE A 704 6.91 16.88 -8.74
C PHE A 704 8.20 16.71 -9.57
N THR A 705 8.04 16.16 -10.78
CA THR A 705 9.10 15.75 -11.74
C THR A 705 9.96 14.58 -11.26
N HIS A 706 10.82 14.07 -12.16
CA HIS A 706 11.61 12.88 -11.90
C HIS A 706 12.54 13.04 -10.69
N ASP A 707 13.10 14.23 -10.51
CA ASP A 707 14.05 14.56 -9.45
C ASP A 707 13.38 15.12 -8.19
N GLY A 708 12.08 15.44 -8.23
CA GLY A 708 11.36 16.06 -7.11
C GLY A 708 11.57 17.57 -7.00
N GLY A 709 12.21 18.21 -7.99
CA GLY A 709 12.64 19.60 -7.91
C GLY A 709 11.55 20.65 -8.08
N PHE A 710 10.38 20.30 -8.64
CA PHE A 710 9.24 21.22 -8.79
C PHE A 710 8.31 21.14 -7.59
N ASP A 711 8.00 22.29 -7.01
CA ASP A 711 7.17 22.41 -5.81
C ASP A 711 5.67 22.26 -6.10
N THR A 712 5.19 22.78 -7.24
CA THR A 712 3.78 22.65 -7.66
C THR A 712 3.64 22.29 -9.14
N LEU A 713 2.55 21.63 -9.51
CA LEU A 713 2.21 21.40 -10.92
C LEU A 713 1.94 22.73 -11.64
N ILE A 714 1.36 23.74 -10.98
CA ILE A 714 1.22 25.08 -11.57
C ILE A 714 2.57 25.67 -11.99
N ASN A 715 3.60 25.59 -11.14
CA ASN A 715 4.93 26.09 -11.47
C ASN A 715 5.58 25.30 -12.60
N PHE A 716 5.39 23.99 -12.64
CA PHE A 716 5.79 23.17 -13.78
C PHE A 716 5.08 23.59 -15.08
N LEU A 717 3.77 23.80 -15.04
CA LEU A 717 2.96 24.25 -16.19
C LEU A 717 3.22 25.72 -16.61
N ASN A 718 3.98 26.48 -15.81
CA ASN A 718 4.43 27.84 -16.14
C ASN A 718 5.76 27.86 -16.91
N LEU A 719 6.43 26.72 -17.08
CA LEU A 719 7.63 26.65 -17.90
C LEU A 719 7.32 27.13 -19.33
N GLY A 720 8.27 27.87 -19.93
CA GLY A 720 8.10 28.48 -21.26
C GLY A 720 7.89 27.49 -22.41
N VAL A 721 8.07 26.19 -22.15
CA VAL A 721 7.72 25.10 -23.05
C VAL A 721 6.19 24.97 -23.25
N PHE A 722 5.40 25.36 -22.24
CA PHE A 722 3.95 25.29 -22.29
C PHE A 722 3.33 26.60 -22.78
N SER A 723 2.42 26.48 -23.74
CA SER A 723 1.70 27.57 -24.40
C SER A 723 0.25 27.60 -23.92
N PHE A 724 -0.02 28.47 -22.94
CA PHE A 724 -1.37 28.77 -22.45
C PHE A 724 -1.79 30.18 -22.86
N ALA A 725 -3.09 30.50 -22.72
CA ALA A 725 -3.57 31.87 -22.90
C ALA A 725 -2.84 32.86 -21.98
N SER A 726 -2.79 34.14 -22.35
CA SER A 726 -2.21 35.17 -21.49
C SER A 726 -3.15 35.57 -20.34
N GLY A 727 -2.59 36.19 -19.30
CA GLY A 727 -3.36 36.75 -18.18
C GLY A 727 -4.10 35.70 -17.34
N SER A 728 -5.24 36.09 -16.78
CA SER A 728 -6.05 35.27 -15.86
C SER A 728 -6.62 34.02 -16.54
N THR A 729 -6.92 34.07 -17.84
CA THR A 729 -7.41 32.91 -18.59
C THR A 729 -6.41 31.76 -18.58
N GLY A 730 -5.12 32.01 -18.87
CA GLY A 730 -4.10 30.96 -18.80
C GLY A 730 -3.84 30.45 -17.39
N GLN A 731 -3.96 31.33 -16.38
CA GLN A 731 -3.87 30.91 -14.98
C GLN A 731 -5.00 29.94 -14.62
N GLN A 732 -6.23 30.22 -15.06
CA GLN A 732 -7.36 29.33 -14.85
C GLN A 732 -7.19 28.01 -15.62
N GLN A 733 -6.70 28.04 -16.87
CA GLN A 733 -6.42 26.83 -17.64
C GLN A 733 -5.43 25.90 -16.91
N ARG A 734 -4.38 26.45 -16.29
CA ARG A 734 -3.42 25.66 -15.50
C ARG A 734 -4.06 25.07 -14.25
N ARG A 735 -4.88 25.84 -13.53
CA ARG A 735 -5.63 25.36 -12.35
C ARG A 735 -6.60 24.24 -12.71
N ASP A 736 -7.33 24.40 -13.81
CA ASP A 736 -8.24 23.37 -14.33
C ASP A 736 -7.46 22.09 -14.68
N LEU A 737 -6.34 22.21 -15.39
CA LEU A 737 -5.49 21.08 -15.78
C LEU A 737 -4.87 20.35 -14.57
N GLU A 738 -4.32 21.10 -13.60
CA GLU A 738 -3.83 20.55 -12.33
C GLU A 738 -4.95 19.81 -11.60
N ALA A 739 -6.14 20.40 -11.50
CA ALA A 739 -7.28 19.79 -10.83
C ALA A 739 -7.68 18.46 -11.50
N PHE A 740 -7.64 18.38 -12.83
CA PHE A 740 -7.87 17.12 -13.53
C PHE A 740 -6.78 16.07 -13.25
N MET A 741 -5.50 16.48 -13.28
CA MET A 741 -4.37 15.59 -13.04
C MET A 741 -4.38 15.00 -11.63
N PHE A 742 -4.79 15.78 -10.61
CA PHE A 742 -4.99 15.27 -9.26
C PHE A 742 -6.21 14.36 -9.12
N SER A 743 -7.20 14.50 -9.99
CA SER A 743 -8.40 13.68 -9.92
C SER A 743 -8.26 12.32 -10.59
N LEU A 744 -7.26 12.04 -11.43
CA LEU A 744 -7.14 10.82 -12.26
C LEU A 744 -7.65 9.53 -11.58
N ALA A 745 -8.45 8.75 -12.31
CA ALA A 745 -9.04 7.53 -11.77
C ALA A 745 -7.95 6.52 -11.39
N THR A 746 -8.15 5.88 -10.25
CA THR A 746 -7.36 4.74 -9.81
C THR A 746 -8.06 3.45 -10.22
N ASP A 747 -7.42 2.32 -9.93
CA ASP A 747 -8.04 1.01 -10.17
C ASP A 747 -9.24 0.79 -9.23
N THR A 748 -9.19 1.37 -8.02
CA THR A 748 -10.28 1.28 -7.03
C THR A 748 -11.36 2.33 -7.29
N HIS A 749 -12.62 1.92 -7.34
CA HIS A 749 -13.76 2.84 -7.47
C HIS A 749 -13.86 3.76 -6.25
N ALA A 750 -14.22 5.04 -6.44
CA ALA A 750 -14.30 6.06 -5.40
C ALA A 750 -15.30 5.77 -4.27
N ALA A 751 -16.24 4.84 -4.49
CA ALA A 751 -17.20 4.39 -3.49
C ALA A 751 -16.69 3.26 -2.60
N VAL A 752 -15.63 2.54 -2.99
CA VAL A 752 -15.09 1.44 -2.17
C VAL A 752 -14.68 1.97 -0.81
N GLY A 753 -15.01 1.22 0.23
CA GLY A 753 -14.78 1.60 1.63
C GLY A 753 -15.94 2.38 2.24
N GLN A 754 -16.82 3.02 1.47
CA GLN A 754 -17.93 3.79 2.01
C GLN A 754 -18.90 2.91 2.81
N GLN A 755 -19.25 3.36 4.02
CA GLN A 755 -20.12 2.62 4.94
C GLN A 755 -21.36 3.40 5.37
N VAL A 756 -22.47 2.67 5.52
CA VAL A 756 -23.68 3.16 6.18
C VAL A 756 -24.05 2.17 7.28
N THR A 757 -23.99 2.61 8.54
CA THR A 757 -24.48 1.79 9.69
C THR A 757 -25.83 2.31 10.14
N LEU A 758 -26.85 1.45 10.10
CA LEU A 758 -28.19 1.75 10.58
C LEU A 758 -28.38 1.15 11.98
N THR A 759 -28.65 2.02 12.96
CA THR A 759 -28.98 1.60 14.33
C THR A 759 -30.47 1.34 14.52
N SER A 760 -31.31 2.05 13.78
CA SER A 760 -32.70 1.71 13.54
C SER A 760 -33.21 2.45 12.32
N LEU A 761 -34.25 1.93 11.66
CA LEU A 761 -34.91 2.66 10.57
C LEU A 761 -35.54 3.98 11.05
N ALA A 762 -36.06 4.01 12.28
CA ALA A 762 -36.73 5.18 12.84
C ALA A 762 -35.76 6.35 13.12
N THR A 763 -34.49 6.05 13.37
CA THR A 763 -33.44 7.04 13.65
C THR A 763 -32.50 7.28 12.47
N ALA A 764 -32.70 6.57 11.35
CA ALA A 764 -31.90 6.74 10.15
C ALA A 764 -32.08 8.15 9.57
N THR A 765 -30.97 8.84 9.34
CA THR A 765 -31.00 10.17 8.73
C THR A 765 -31.31 10.07 7.23
N PRO A 766 -31.92 11.11 6.62
CA PRO A 766 -32.12 11.16 5.17
C PRO A 766 -30.82 10.98 4.38
N ALA A 767 -29.69 11.48 4.90
CA ALA A 767 -28.38 11.34 4.27
C ALA A 767 -27.89 9.89 4.25
N GLN A 768 -28.07 9.13 5.34
CA GLN A 768 -27.71 7.70 5.39
C GLN A 768 -28.52 6.89 4.37
N LEU A 769 -29.83 7.13 4.29
CA LEU A 769 -30.69 6.41 3.35
C LEU A 769 -30.36 6.76 1.89
N ALA A 770 -30.13 8.03 1.59
CA ALA A 770 -29.73 8.48 0.25
C ALA A 770 -28.35 7.92 -0.16
N MET A 771 -27.40 7.86 0.77
CA MET A 771 -26.10 7.23 0.55
C MET A 771 -26.27 5.75 0.22
N LEU A 772 -27.05 5.00 1.01
CA LEU A 772 -27.32 3.59 0.75
C LEU A 772 -28.01 3.37 -0.61
N ASP A 773 -28.95 4.23 -1.01
CA ASP A 773 -29.59 4.16 -2.34
C ASP A 773 -28.57 4.41 -3.47
N THR A 774 -27.61 5.32 -3.26
CA THR A 774 -26.52 5.58 -4.21
C THR A 774 -25.60 4.37 -4.33
N LEU A 775 -25.19 3.76 -3.20
CA LEU A 775 -24.36 2.56 -3.21
C LEU A 775 -25.06 1.38 -3.89
N ALA A 776 -26.35 1.16 -3.61
CA ALA A 776 -27.13 0.11 -4.27
C ALA A 776 -27.24 0.35 -5.78
N SER A 777 -27.37 1.61 -6.21
CA SER A 777 -27.40 1.95 -7.64
C SER A 777 -26.06 1.68 -8.33
N LEU A 778 -24.94 1.99 -7.66
CA LEU A 778 -23.60 1.70 -8.18
C LEU A 778 -23.35 0.18 -8.28
N ALA A 779 -23.79 -0.57 -7.27
CA ALA A 779 -23.69 -2.03 -7.27
C ALA A 779 -24.55 -2.68 -8.36
N ALA A 780 -25.79 -2.21 -8.55
CA ALA A 780 -26.66 -2.69 -9.64
C ALA A 780 -26.04 -2.49 -11.04
N ASN A 781 -25.21 -1.46 -11.20
CA ASN A 781 -24.50 -1.16 -12.44
C ASN A 781 -23.15 -1.89 -12.58
N GLY A 782 -22.76 -2.73 -11.61
CA GLY A 782 -21.48 -3.43 -11.60
C GLY A 782 -20.27 -2.51 -11.41
N ASN A 783 -20.43 -1.36 -10.74
CA ASN A 783 -19.32 -0.46 -10.45
C ASN A 783 -18.55 -0.83 -9.18
N ILE A 784 -19.23 -1.51 -8.26
CA ILE A 784 -18.75 -2.01 -6.97
C ILE A 784 -19.58 -3.25 -6.61
N ASP A 785 -19.11 -4.01 -5.63
CA ASP A 785 -20.00 -4.87 -4.85
C ASP A 785 -20.49 -4.13 -3.61
N LEU A 786 -21.66 -4.51 -3.11
CA LEU A 786 -22.23 -3.96 -1.88
C LEU A 786 -22.62 -5.11 -0.95
N ILE A 787 -22.07 -5.09 0.25
CA ILE A 787 -22.34 -6.10 1.28
C ILE A 787 -23.08 -5.50 2.47
N ALA A 788 -23.73 -6.34 3.25
CA ALA A 788 -24.27 -5.99 4.56
C ALA A 788 -23.82 -7.00 5.61
N LYS A 789 -23.49 -6.52 6.81
CA LYS A 789 -23.18 -7.35 7.98
C LYS A 789 -23.95 -6.83 9.20
N GLY A 790 -24.40 -7.74 10.06
CA GLY A 790 -25.10 -7.39 11.29
C GLY A 790 -25.39 -8.60 12.18
N ASN A 791 -25.93 -8.36 13.38
CA ASN A 791 -26.29 -9.45 14.29
C ASN A 791 -27.82 -9.56 14.44
N ILE A 792 -28.41 -10.63 13.90
CA ILE A 792 -29.86 -10.86 13.97
C ILE A 792 -30.14 -11.97 14.97
N ASN A 793 -30.96 -11.68 16.00
CA ASN A 793 -31.28 -12.63 17.07
C ASN A 793 -30.03 -13.25 17.76
N GLY A 794 -28.95 -12.46 17.87
CA GLY A 794 -27.68 -12.91 18.47
C GLY A 794 -26.78 -13.72 17.54
N GLN A 795 -27.16 -13.92 16.28
CA GLN A 795 -26.33 -14.58 15.27
C GLN A 795 -25.69 -13.54 14.36
N ALA A 796 -24.39 -13.64 14.11
CA ALA A 796 -23.73 -12.87 13.06
C ALA A 796 -24.29 -13.29 11.70
N ARG A 797 -24.63 -12.33 10.87
CA ARG A 797 -25.23 -12.52 9.55
C ARG A 797 -24.55 -11.68 8.47
N GLY A 798 -24.57 -12.18 7.24
CA GLY A 798 -24.01 -11.51 6.07
C GLY A 798 -24.87 -11.59 4.82
N TRP A 799 -24.74 -10.57 3.97
CA TRP A 799 -25.44 -10.49 2.69
C TRP A 799 -24.59 -9.81 1.62
N MET A 800 -24.85 -10.16 0.36
CA MET A 800 -24.34 -9.47 -0.83
C MET A 800 -25.51 -8.98 -1.70
N PHE A 801 -25.42 -7.74 -2.16
CA PHE A 801 -26.39 -7.16 -3.09
C PHE A 801 -26.21 -7.72 -4.50
N LEU A 802 -27.31 -8.13 -5.11
CA LEU A 802 -27.37 -8.65 -6.46
C LEU A 802 -27.87 -7.58 -7.43
N SER A 803 -27.49 -7.69 -8.70
CA SER A 803 -27.94 -6.80 -9.78
C SER A 803 -29.45 -6.81 -10.00
N THR A 804 -30.16 -7.81 -9.50
CA THR A 804 -31.63 -7.91 -9.47
C THR A 804 -32.29 -7.02 -8.41
N ALA A 805 -31.52 -6.25 -7.63
CA ALA A 805 -31.95 -5.47 -6.48
C ALA A 805 -32.44 -6.31 -5.28
N GLU A 806 -32.04 -7.59 -5.24
CA GLU A 806 -32.17 -8.48 -4.09
C GLU A 806 -30.82 -8.62 -3.37
N TRP A 807 -30.84 -9.18 -2.17
CA TRP A 807 -29.66 -9.49 -1.37
C TRP A 807 -29.59 -11.00 -1.16
N GLN A 808 -28.51 -11.63 -1.63
CA GLN A 808 -28.20 -13.00 -1.25
C GLN A 808 -27.73 -13.02 0.20
N SER A 809 -28.31 -13.90 1.01
CA SER A 809 -27.87 -14.12 2.39
C SER A 809 -26.73 -15.14 2.44
N ASP A 810 -26.05 -15.16 3.58
CA ASP A 810 -25.25 -16.26 4.12
C ASP A 810 -25.96 -17.61 4.30
N ARG A 811 -27.17 -17.75 3.75
CA ARG A 811 -27.86 -19.02 3.55
C ARG A 811 -28.30 -19.11 2.10
N ALA A 812 -28.00 -20.22 1.43
CA ALA A 812 -28.23 -20.41 0.00
C ALA A 812 -29.71 -20.23 -0.40
N VAL A 813 -30.65 -20.55 0.50
CA VAL A 813 -32.11 -20.47 0.27
C VAL A 813 -32.76 -19.20 0.80
N GLU A 814 -32.00 -18.27 1.38
CA GLU A 814 -32.51 -17.01 1.93
C GLU A 814 -32.08 -15.81 1.07
N SER A 815 -33.04 -14.94 0.78
CA SER A 815 -32.78 -13.63 0.20
C SER A 815 -33.56 -12.54 0.91
N ALA A 816 -33.09 -11.29 0.77
CA ALA A 816 -33.75 -10.12 1.35
C ALA A 816 -33.84 -8.98 0.34
N THR A 817 -34.78 -8.07 0.57
CA THR A 817 -34.84 -6.77 -0.09
C THR A 817 -34.13 -5.71 0.75
N THR A 818 -33.69 -4.61 0.15
CA THR A 818 -33.13 -3.47 0.89
C THR A 818 -34.10 -2.94 1.96
N ALA A 819 -35.40 -2.97 1.69
CA ALA A 819 -36.42 -2.57 2.67
C ALA A 819 -36.48 -3.51 3.88
N GLN A 820 -36.33 -4.82 3.67
CA GLN A 820 -36.28 -5.80 4.76
C GLN A 820 -35.02 -5.61 5.61
N LEU A 821 -33.84 -5.49 5.00
CA LEU A 821 -32.60 -5.25 5.76
C LEU A 821 -32.69 -3.94 6.57
N ARG A 822 -33.18 -2.85 5.97
CA ARG A 822 -33.45 -1.60 6.69
C ARG A 822 -34.37 -1.77 7.89
N ALA A 823 -35.42 -2.58 7.76
CA ALA A 823 -36.38 -2.84 8.83
C ALA A 823 -35.83 -3.75 9.93
N MET A 824 -34.85 -4.61 9.62
CA MET A 824 -34.15 -5.46 10.59
C MET A 824 -33.23 -4.66 11.52
N ALA A 825 -32.74 -3.50 11.07
CA ALA A 825 -31.89 -2.63 11.89
C ALA A 825 -32.62 -2.16 13.16
N ALA A 826 -32.05 -2.51 14.31
CA ALA A 826 -32.53 -2.10 15.64
C ALA A 826 -31.35 -2.04 16.63
N PRO A 827 -31.49 -1.38 17.80
CA PRO A 827 -30.45 -1.43 18.83
C PRO A 827 -30.15 -2.87 19.26
N GLY A 828 -28.89 -3.32 19.11
CA GLY A 828 -28.49 -4.72 19.31
C GLY A 828 -28.51 -5.59 18.05
N SER A 829 -29.08 -5.09 16.97
CA SER A 829 -29.16 -5.70 15.63
C SER A 829 -28.87 -4.67 14.55
N GLU A 830 -27.86 -3.85 14.77
CA GLU A 830 -27.38 -2.87 13.82
C GLU A 830 -26.88 -3.55 12.54
N ILE A 831 -27.11 -2.91 11.40
CA ILE A 831 -26.67 -3.40 10.10
C ILE A 831 -25.74 -2.37 9.46
N THR A 832 -24.55 -2.81 9.10
CA THR A 832 -23.55 -2.02 8.38
C THR A 832 -23.52 -2.48 6.93
N PHE A 833 -23.80 -1.55 6.04
CA PHE A 833 -23.66 -1.69 4.59
C PHE A 833 -22.29 -1.14 4.19
N THR A 834 -21.52 -1.90 3.41
CA THR A 834 -20.17 -1.53 2.98
C THR A 834 -20.03 -1.73 1.48
N ALA A 835 -19.60 -0.69 0.77
CA ALA A 835 -19.17 -0.82 -0.62
C ALA A 835 -17.77 -1.43 -0.66
N VAL A 836 -17.62 -2.52 -1.41
CA VAL A 836 -16.35 -3.27 -1.57
C VAL A 836 -16.01 -3.37 -3.06
N PRO A 837 -14.76 -3.68 -3.43
CA PRO A 837 -14.40 -3.80 -4.84
C PRO A 837 -15.26 -4.85 -5.55
N ASP A 838 -15.58 -4.58 -6.81
CA ASP A 838 -16.25 -5.54 -7.69
C ASP A 838 -15.49 -6.88 -7.73
N GLY A 839 -16.23 -7.98 -7.55
CA GLY A 839 -15.72 -9.35 -7.48
C GLY A 839 -15.39 -9.86 -6.07
N THR A 840 -15.39 -8.99 -5.05
CA THR A 840 -15.06 -9.36 -3.65
C THR A 840 -16.28 -9.59 -2.77
N GLY A 841 -17.48 -9.27 -3.27
CA GLY A 841 -18.72 -9.29 -2.50
C GLY A 841 -19.18 -10.67 -2.03
N ILE A 842 -18.83 -11.74 -2.74
CA ILE A 842 -19.11 -13.12 -2.28
C ILE A 842 -18.31 -13.39 -1.00
N ARG A 843 -16.97 -13.24 -1.10
CA ARG A 843 -16.03 -13.43 0.00
C ARG A 843 -16.37 -12.61 1.23
N LEU A 844 -16.53 -11.30 1.03
CA LEU A 844 -16.78 -10.40 2.14
C LEU A 844 -18.24 -10.40 2.58
N GLY A 845 -19.16 -10.89 1.77
CA GLY A 845 -20.60 -10.84 2.01
C GLY A 845 -21.12 -12.06 2.73
N TYR A 846 -20.92 -13.26 2.19
CA TYR A 846 -21.70 -14.44 2.61
C TYR A 846 -21.03 -15.81 2.45
N ASP A 847 -19.87 -15.93 1.79
CA ASP A 847 -19.10 -17.17 1.63
C ASP A 847 -17.62 -16.80 1.77
N ARG A 848 -17.11 -16.86 3.00
CA ARG A 848 -15.87 -16.21 3.44
C ARG A 848 -14.61 -16.88 2.92
N ASP A 849 -14.60 -18.19 2.75
CA ASP A 849 -13.43 -18.94 2.27
C ASP A 849 -13.55 -19.40 0.80
N LEU A 850 -14.69 -19.13 0.16
CA LEU A 850 -14.95 -19.37 -1.28
C LEU A 850 -14.95 -20.85 -1.64
N ASP A 851 -15.35 -21.72 -0.72
CA ASP A 851 -15.55 -23.14 -0.98
C ASP A 851 -16.90 -23.45 -1.68
N GLY A 852 -17.78 -22.45 -1.77
CA GLY A 852 -19.09 -22.53 -2.42
C GLY A 852 -20.26 -22.81 -1.46
N PHE A 853 -20.00 -22.90 -0.16
CA PHE A 853 -21.02 -22.98 0.88
C PHE A 853 -21.16 -21.62 1.58
N ALA A 854 -22.39 -21.31 1.98
CA ALA A 854 -22.67 -20.01 2.59
C ALA A 854 -22.35 -20.06 4.10
N ASP A 855 -21.74 -19.00 4.65
CA ASP A 855 -21.17 -18.95 6.00
C ASP A 855 -22.12 -19.48 7.09
N ARG A 856 -23.42 -19.19 6.98
CA ARG A 856 -24.41 -19.58 7.99
C ARG A 856 -24.92 -21.00 7.79
N ASP A 857 -24.95 -21.51 6.57
CA ASP A 857 -25.28 -22.92 6.30
C ASP A 857 -24.17 -23.82 6.85
N GLU A 858 -22.91 -23.39 6.73
CA GLU A 858 -21.75 -24.04 7.36
C GLU A 858 -21.83 -24.09 8.88
N LEU A 859 -22.02 -22.93 9.52
CA LEU A 859 -22.14 -22.85 10.98
C LEU A 859 -23.33 -23.65 11.51
N ASP A 860 -24.41 -23.77 10.74
CA ASP A 860 -25.56 -24.61 11.09
C ASP A 860 -25.24 -26.10 10.97
N ALA A 861 -24.46 -26.50 9.96
CA ALA A 861 -23.96 -27.87 9.76
C ALA A 861 -22.74 -28.23 10.63
N GLY A 862 -22.25 -27.28 11.44
CA GLY A 862 -21.10 -27.46 12.33
C GLY A 862 -19.74 -27.43 11.62
N SER A 863 -19.68 -26.97 10.38
CA SER A 863 -18.44 -26.72 9.65
C SER A 863 -17.91 -25.29 9.90
N ASP A 864 -16.61 -25.06 9.66
CA ASP A 864 -15.95 -23.77 9.92
C ASP A 864 -15.88 -22.93 8.63
N PRO A 865 -16.61 -21.80 8.52
CA PRO A 865 -16.64 -20.89 7.35
C PRO A 865 -15.36 -20.06 7.20
N ALA A 866 -14.25 -20.61 7.67
CA ALA A 866 -12.95 -20.01 7.72
C ALA A 866 -11.87 -21.01 7.25
N ASP A 867 -12.28 -22.23 6.92
CA ASP A 867 -11.45 -23.32 6.47
C ASP A 867 -12.12 -23.95 5.24
N PRO A 868 -11.61 -23.68 4.02
CA PRO A 868 -12.25 -24.16 2.79
C PRO A 868 -12.16 -25.69 2.62
N THR A 869 -11.53 -26.39 3.55
CA THR A 869 -11.55 -27.86 3.63
C THR A 869 -12.61 -28.40 4.59
N SER A 870 -13.18 -27.52 5.42
CA SER A 870 -14.27 -27.79 6.34
C SER A 870 -15.62 -27.44 5.69
N VAL A 871 -16.02 -28.22 4.69
CA VAL A 871 -17.34 -28.07 4.06
C VAL A 871 -18.46 -28.71 4.89
N PRO A 872 -19.72 -28.27 4.75
CA PRO A 872 -20.87 -29.03 5.23
C PRO A 872 -20.81 -30.42 4.64
N GLN A 873 -20.83 -31.47 5.48
CA GLN A 873 -20.99 -32.80 4.95
C GLN A 873 -22.33 -32.84 4.21
N LEU A 874 -22.29 -33.06 2.89
CA LEU A 874 -23.46 -33.52 2.16
C LEU A 874 -23.89 -34.80 2.89
N CYS A 875 -24.94 -34.73 3.70
CA CYS A 875 -25.52 -35.88 4.36
C CYS A 875 -26.16 -36.78 3.31
N THR A 876 -25.30 -37.45 2.55
CA THR A 876 -25.66 -38.38 1.49
C THR A 876 -26.48 -39.53 2.07
N ALA A 877 -26.24 -39.87 3.34
CA ALA A 877 -27.03 -40.82 4.11
C ALA A 877 -28.32 -40.25 4.72
N ASP A 878 -28.59 -38.94 4.69
CA ASP A 878 -29.90 -38.37 5.05
C ASP A 878 -30.83 -38.46 3.84
N LEU A 879 -31.36 -39.66 3.65
CA LEU A 879 -32.24 -39.98 2.53
C LEU A 879 -33.62 -39.31 2.66
N THR A 880 -33.97 -38.84 3.86
CA THR A 880 -35.23 -38.16 4.15
C THR A 880 -35.14 -36.64 4.09
N GLN A 881 -33.92 -36.10 4.05
CA GLN A 881 -33.60 -34.67 4.04
C GLN A 881 -34.17 -33.93 5.26
N ASP A 882 -34.21 -34.59 6.41
CA ASP A 882 -34.72 -34.03 7.67
C ASP A 882 -33.62 -33.47 8.57
N GLY A 883 -32.36 -33.55 8.12
CA GLY A 883 -31.17 -33.08 8.81
C GLY A 883 -30.63 -34.07 9.84
N VAL A 884 -31.09 -35.32 9.90
CA VAL A 884 -30.60 -36.32 10.86
C VAL A 884 -30.58 -37.71 10.24
N VAL A 885 -29.40 -38.32 10.08
CA VAL A 885 -29.28 -39.72 9.68
C VAL A 885 -29.75 -40.63 10.82
N ASN A 886 -30.93 -41.21 10.67
CA ASN A 886 -31.57 -42.02 11.70
C ASN A 886 -32.32 -43.24 11.13
N GLY A 887 -33.18 -43.82 11.96
CA GLY A 887 -33.98 -45.01 11.60
C GLY A 887 -34.89 -44.80 10.38
N ALA A 888 -35.29 -43.56 10.09
CA ALA A 888 -36.09 -43.20 8.93
C ALA A 888 -35.28 -43.38 7.63
N ASP A 889 -34.04 -42.88 7.59
CA ASP A 889 -33.14 -43.02 6.46
C ASP A 889 -32.71 -44.47 6.25
N LEU A 890 -32.45 -45.18 7.34
CA LEU A 890 -32.21 -46.63 7.29
C LEU A 890 -33.39 -47.37 6.68
N GLY A 891 -34.62 -46.96 7.00
CA GLY A 891 -35.82 -47.48 6.37
C GLY A 891 -35.84 -47.23 4.86
N PHE A 892 -35.43 -46.04 4.42
CA PHE A 892 -35.30 -45.69 3.00
C PHE A 892 -34.23 -46.53 2.29
N LEU A 893 -33.05 -46.66 2.88
CA LEU A 893 -31.93 -47.43 2.31
C LEU A 893 -32.29 -48.91 2.19
N LEU A 894 -32.82 -49.52 3.25
CA LEU A 894 -33.27 -50.92 3.22
C LEU A 894 -34.45 -51.13 2.26
N GLY A 895 -35.28 -50.10 2.05
CA GLY A 895 -36.36 -50.13 1.06
C GLY A 895 -35.86 -50.18 -0.39
N ALA A 896 -34.66 -49.66 -0.66
CA ALA A 896 -34.02 -49.62 -1.97
C ALA A 896 -33.02 -50.78 -2.20
N TRP A 897 -32.92 -51.73 -1.27
CA TRP A 897 -31.90 -52.78 -1.28
C TRP A 897 -31.88 -53.60 -2.59
N GLY A 898 -30.71 -53.68 -3.22
CA GLY A 898 -30.49 -54.34 -4.51
C GLY A 898 -30.06 -53.37 -5.62
N ALA A 899 -30.14 -53.83 -6.87
CA ALA A 899 -29.69 -53.04 -8.02
C ALA A 899 -30.51 -51.75 -8.18
N CYS A 900 -29.84 -50.60 -8.14
CA CYS A 900 -30.49 -49.29 -8.06
C CYS A 900 -29.61 -48.18 -8.67
N SER A 901 -29.22 -48.34 -9.93
CA SER A 901 -28.32 -47.39 -10.61
C SER A 901 -28.90 -45.97 -10.65
N GLY A 902 -28.21 -45.04 -9.96
CA GLY A 902 -28.54 -43.62 -9.91
C GLY A 902 -29.65 -43.24 -8.93
N CYS A 903 -29.95 -44.08 -7.94
CA CYS A 903 -30.90 -43.74 -6.88
C CYS A 903 -30.19 -43.22 -5.64
N ALA A 904 -30.86 -42.36 -4.86
CA ALA A 904 -30.26 -41.67 -3.72
C ALA A 904 -29.74 -42.61 -2.61
N ALA A 905 -30.20 -43.86 -2.55
CA ALA A 905 -29.78 -44.84 -1.56
C ALA A 905 -28.47 -45.60 -1.92
N ASP A 906 -27.98 -45.45 -3.16
CA ASP A 906 -26.69 -45.97 -3.64
C ASP A 906 -25.62 -44.93 -3.26
N LEU A 907 -25.11 -45.03 -2.04
CA LEU A 907 -24.27 -44.00 -1.42
C LEU A 907 -22.83 -44.02 -1.93
N ASN A 908 -22.42 -45.10 -2.60
CA ASN A 908 -21.08 -45.25 -3.18
C ASN A 908 -21.08 -45.19 -4.73
N ASP A 909 -22.24 -44.99 -5.35
CA ASP A 909 -22.48 -44.93 -6.80
C ASP A 909 -22.00 -46.19 -7.58
N ASP A 910 -22.04 -47.38 -6.96
CA ASP A 910 -21.60 -48.63 -7.61
C ASP A 910 -22.71 -49.33 -8.43
N GLY A 911 -23.93 -48.79 -8.37
CA GLY A 911 -25.11 -49.29 -9.06
C GLY A 911 -25.96 -50.26 -8.23
N SER A 912 -25.60 -50.53 -6.97
CA SER A 912 -26.31 -51.43 -6.06
C SER A 912 -26.39 -50.86 -4.65
N VAL A 913 -27.57 -50.92 -4.02
CA VAL A 913 -27.72 -50.62 -2.59
C VAL A 913 -27.50 -51.89 -1.80
N ASP A 914 -26.39 -51.97 -1.07
CA ASP A 914 -26.04 -53.14 -0.28
C ASP A 914 -25.36 -52.84 1.07
N GLY A 915 -24.63 -53.83 1.60
CA GLY A 915 -23.94 -53.72 2.88
C GLY A 915 -22.87 -52.62 2.92
N ALA A 916 -22.33 -52.23 1.77
CA ALA A 916 -21.39 -51.11 1.66
C ALA A 916 -22.10 -49.78 1.96
N ASP A 917 -23.27 -49.53 1.36
CA ASP A 917 -24.08 -48.33 1.59
C ASP A 917 -24.62 -48.28 3.01
N LEU A 918 -25.07 -49.42 3.53
CA LEU A 918 -25.45 -49.53 4.94
C LEU A 918 -24.29 -49.17 5.86
N GLY A 919 -23.07 -49.59 5.52
CA GLY A 919 -21.86 -49.23 6.26
C GLY A 919 -21.59 -47.73 6.26
N LEU A 920 -21.77 -47.07 5.10
CA LEU A 920 -21.65 -45.61 4.95
C LEU A 920 -22.71 -44.88 5.77
N MET A 921 -23.97 -45.32 5.71
CA MET A 921 -25.07 -44.73 6.47
C MET A 921 -24.89 -44.87 7.99
N LEU A 922 -24.52 -46.05 8.48
CA LEU A 922 -24.28 -46.26 9.90
C LEU A 922 -23.05 -45.48 10.40
N GLY A 923 -22.06 -45.26 9.52
CA GLY A 923 -20.93 -44.38 9.79
C GLY A 923 -21.33 -42.91 9.95
N ALA A 924 -22.45 -42.50 9.34
CA ALA A 924 -22.99 -41.15 9.39
C ALA A 924 -24.14 -40.97 10.41
N TRP A 925 -24.41 -41.97 11.27
CA TRP A 925 -25.57 -41.98 12.16
C TRP A 925 -25.56 -40.84 13.20
N GLY A 926 -26.57 -39.97 13.19
CA GLY A 926 -26.63 -38.80 14.05
C GLY A 926 -27.18 -37.57 13.34
N GLY A 927 -27.13 -36.42 14.02
CA GLY A 927 -27.50 -35.14 13.41
C GLY A 927 -26.52 -34.74 12.32
N CYS A 928 -27.08 -34.26 11.21
CA CYS A 928 -26.47 -33.26 10.35
C CYS A 928 -26.70 -31.89 11.02
#